data_AF-H5U2P5-F1
#
_entry.id   AF-H5U2P5-F1
#
_cell.length_a   1.000
_cell.length_b   1.000
_cell.length_c   1.000
_cell.angle_alpha   90.00
_cell.angle_beta   90.00
_cell.angle_gamma   90.00
#
_symmetry.space_group_name_H-M   'P 1'
#
loop_
_entity.id
_entity.type
_entity.pdbx_description
1 polymer ?
#
loop_
_entity_poly.entity_id
_entity_poly.type
_entity_poly.pdbx_seq_one_letter_code
_entity_poly.pdbx_strand_id
1 'polypeptide(L)'
;MPDDVVASDLDQEVRRDLLTLDKANADRVARHLVMVAQLLDSDPELALAHARAARERASRVGLVRETAGIAAYNAGEWQEALTELRAARRINGGTSLLPLIADAERGLGRPERAIEIARSEEGRSLTGDEATEMHIVEAGARIDAGEPAKALVTLQAEDLAPGRTGTMAARLFYAYASALLAADRRDDAVTWYMNAAAADVDDATDAEFRLMELSEDMSPDTASEDEHSDGGDVVDVVGAPEDTEEIDDTEETDTVVTDHSDDTVVPAAGGADAASVNEQVDDAVDDAARSETSSAPAEAATTSATEPSDQESAPSSTASTATTPVQAPEPSTQAPEPSTPVAERSAPVAEPSTPSAASVEQADIATTSKPAASNASSPEPQAPPEGSLADHYEALLLDLDGTVFAGKEPTHGARGTLDALDLPQIFVTNNASRRPNEVAAHLASMGFSATEDQVVTSAQTAARLLSEHVQPGSRALVLGTDGLAQEVREVGVGVARSADDRPAAVIQGFSPDTNWSTLSEAALAIRAGALWIATNTDATLPSERGLLVGNGSLVAAVANATGAEPLVAGKPAAPLMADAMKRSGVTNSLVVGDRLDTDIQGAHSVGLDSALVLTGVSTPKDLLLAPPEQRPSHVIEDLTGLLDDESSVRIGVQPDWSVTVSGSTVTVTATGEQPAHAALLPALANTAWALIDGRDVDAEAVDPSDVTITSDDPNVRAQIDKLGVGDLR
;
A
#
# COMPACT_ATOMS: atom_id res chain seq x y z
N MET A 1 -11.73 28.80 0.92
CA MET A 1 -11.35 28.58 -0.49
C MET A 1 -9.95 29.11 -0.63
N PRO A 2 -9.01 28.26 -1.06
CA PRO A 2 -7.68 28.67 -1.49
C PRO A 2 -7.72 29.70 -2.63
N ASP A 3 -6.69 30.54 -2.75
CA ASP A 3 -6.61 31.65 -3.71
C ASP A 3 -6.22 31.21 -5.13
N ASP A 4 -5.65 30.02 -5.26
CA ASP A 4 -5.21 29.37 -6.50
C ASP A 4 -6.35 28.66 -7.27
N VAL A 5 -7.51 28.46 -6.63
CA VAL A 5 -8.67 27.80 -7.24
C VAL A 5 -9.46 28.80 -8.07
N VAL A 6 -9.46 28.61 -9.40
CA VAL A 6 -10.12 29.52 -10.33
C VAL A 6 -11.29 28.84 -11.06
N ALA A 7 -12.35 29.59 -11.35
CA ALA A 7 -13.54 29.05 -12.00
C ALA A 7 -13.28 28.47 -13.40
N SER A 8 -12.15 28.85 -14.04
CA SER A 8 -11.72 28.30 -15.33
C SER A 8 -11.28 26.85 -15.26
N ASP A 9 -10.92 26.36 -14.07
CA ASP A 9 -10.51 24.97 -13.87
C ASP A 9 -11.70 23.99 -13.96
N LEU A 10 -12.92 24.52 -13.89
CA LEU A 10 -14.13 23.75 -14.14
C LEU A 10 -14.32 23.53 -15.65
N ASP A 11 -14.67 22.29 -16.01
CA ASP A 11 -14.94 21.89 -17.38
C ASP A 11 -15.89 22.85 -18.11
N GLN A 12 -15.63 23.07 -19.40
CA GLN A 12 -16.36 24.05 -20.19
C GLN A 12 -17.83 23.71 -20.37
N GLU A 13 -18.20 22.43 -20.45
CA GLU A 13 -19.59 21.98 -20.54
C GLU A 13 -20.31 22.20 -19.20
N VAL A 14 -19.64 21.87 -18.10
CA VAL A 14 -20.15 22.07 -16.73
C VAL A 14 -20.38 23.55 -16.41
N ARG A 15 -19.52 24.44 -16.90
CA ARG A 15 -19.73 25.90 -16.81
C ARG A 15 -20.94 26.41 -17.58
N ARG A 16 -21.39 25.70 -18.63
CA ARG A 16 -22.57 26.13 -19.42
C ARG A 16 -23.86 26.02 -18.60
N ASP A 17 -23.94 25.05 -17.70
CA ASP A 17 -25.10 24.87 -16.82
C ASP A 17 -25.21 25.97 -15.74
N LEU A 18 -24.09 26.63 -15.45
CA LEU A 18 -24.02 27.78 -14.54
C LEU A 18 -24.38 29.11 -15.22
N LEU A 19 -24.56 29.16 -16.54
CA LEU A 19 -24.89 30.40 -17.27
C LEU A 19 -26.26 30.98 -16.91
N THR A 20 -27.09 30.20 -16.23
CA THR A 20 -28.38 30.65 -15.67
C THR A 20 -28.21 31.55 -14.45
N LEU A 21 -27.02 31.59 -13.85
CA LEU A 21 -26.66 32.44 -12.72
C LEU A 21 -26.00 33.74 -13.19
N ASP A 22 -26.01 34.78 -12.36
CA ASP A 22 -25.21 35.96 -12.63
C ASP A 22 -23.70 35.64 -12.57
N LYS A 23 -22.89 36.41 -13.29
CA LYS A 23 -21.46 36.15 -13.48
C LYS A 23 -20.69 35.99 -12.16
N ALA A 24 -21.00 36.80 -11.15
CA ALA A 24 -20.27 36.76 -9.87
C ALA A 24 -20.66 35.53 -9.04
N ASN A 25 -21.94 35.13 -9.07
CA ASN A 25 -22.39 33.92 -8.39
C ASN A 25 -21.96 32.64 -9.12
N ALA A 26 -22.01 32.63 -10.46
CA ALA A 26 -21.51 31.52 -11.29
C ALA A 26 -20.04 31.21 -11.00
N ASP A 27 -19.19 32.25 -10.88
CA ASP A 27 -17.76 32.10 -10.58
C ASP A 27 -17.51 31.50 -9.18
N ARG A 28 -18.28 31.92 -8.17
CA ARG A 28 -18.17 31.38 -6.80
C ARG A 28 -18.66 29.94 -6.72
N VAL A 29 -19.76 29.62 -7.40
CA VAL A 29 -20.29 28.26 -7.48
C VAL A 29 -19.29 27.37 -8.22
N ALA A 30 -18.73 27.84 -9.33
CA ALA A 30 -17.74 27.09 -10.10
C ALA A 30 -16.51 26.72 -9.26
N ARG A 31 -15.96 27.67 -8.49
CA ARG A 31 -14.83 27.39 -7.58
C ARG A 31 -15.16 26.34 -6.52
N HIS A 32 -16.38 26.35 -5.99
CA HIS A 32 -16.82 25.29 -5.08
C HIS A 32 -16.93 23.93 -5.78
N LEU A 33 -17.44 23.88 -7.02
CA LEU A 33 -17.52 22.62 -7.78
C LEU A 33 -16.12 22.08 -8.14
N VAL A 34 -15.14 22.96 -8.42
CA VAL A 34 -13.73 22.56 -8.59
C VAL A 34 -13.18 21.93 -7.31
N MET A 35 -13.42 22.57 -6.15
CA MET A 35 -13.03 21.98 -4.87
C MET A 35 -13.67 20.62 -4.62
N VAL A 36 -14.94 20.44 -4.99
CA VAL A 36 -15.60 19.12 -4.87
C VAL A 36 -14.87 18.09 -5.71
N ALA A 37 -14.56 18.38 -6.98
CA ALA A 37 -13.87 17.45 -7.86
C ALA A 37 -12.45 17.11 -7.38
N GLN A 38 -11.75 18.04 -6.73
CA GLN A 38 -10.40 17.80 -6.19
C GLN A 38 -10.40 17.00 -4.88
N LEU A 39 -11.45 17.12 -4.07
CA LEU A 39 -11.50 16.56 -2.73
C LEU A 39 -12.37 15.31 -2.61
N LEU A 40 -13.12 14.95 -3.66
CA LEU A 40 -14.15 13.91 -3.57
C LEU A 40 -13.60 12.57 -3.06
N ASP A 41 -12.39 12.20 -3.47
CA ASP A 41 -11.76 10.92 -3.13
C ASP A 41 -10.90 11.03 -1.86
N SER A 42 -10.28 12.19 -1.59
CA SER A 42 -9.33 12.36 -0.47
C SER A 42 -9.97 12.87 0.82
N ASP A 43 -10.99 13.74 0.73
CA ASP A 43 -11.71 14.33 1.87
C ASP A 43 -13.19 14.56 1.51
N PRO A 44 -14.02 13.50 1.53
CA PRO A 44 -15.43 13.57 1.16
C PRO A 44 -16.26 14.52 2.04
N GLU A 45 -15.90 14.68 3.32
CA GLU A 45 -16.61 15.58 4.24
C GLU A 45 -16.41 17.04 3.85
N LEU A 46 -15.17 17.43 3.53
CA LEU A 46 -14.87 18.78 3.05
C LEU A 46 -15.42 19.01 1.64
N ALA A 47 -15.39 18.00 0.76
CA ALA A 47 -16.05 18.04 -0.53
C ALA A 47 -17.56 18.32 -0.36
N LEU A 48 -18.23 17.61 0.55
CA LEU A 48 -19.64 17.86 0.87
C LEU A 48 -19.88 19.27 1.42
N ALA A 49 -18.99 19.80 2.27
CA ALA A 49 -19.09 21.18 2.74
C ALA A 49 -19.04 22.20 1.58
N HIS A 50 -18.16 21.98 0.60
CA HIS A 50 -18.12 22.78 -0.62
C HIS A 50 -19.36 22.61 -1.49
N ALA A 51 -19.87 21.39 -1.64
CA ALA A 51 -21.08 21.12 -2.41
C ALA A 51 -22.32 21.76 -1.75
N ARG A 52 -22.44 21.73 -0.42
CA ARG A 52 -23.47 22.44 0.34
C ARG A 52 -23.38 23.96 0.12
N ALA A 53 -22.17 24.52 0.14
CA ALA A 53 -21.96 25.94 -0.14
C ALA A 53 -22.36 26.32 -1.59
N ALA A 54 -22.07 25.47 -2.57
CA ALA A 54 -22.53 25.65 -3.95
C ALA A 54 -24.07 25.58 -4.04
N ARG A 55 -24.68 24.58 -3.39
CA ARG A 55 -26.14 24.38 -3.34
C ARG A 55 -26.89 25.55 -2.73
N GLU A 56 -26.39 26.13 -1.64
CA GLU A 56 -27.00 27.32 -1.01
C GLU A 56 -27.14 28.49 -1.99
N ARG A 57 -26.20 28.61 -2.93
CA ARG A 57 -26.13 29.69 -3.93
C ARG A 57 -26.89 29.37 -5.22
N ALA A 58 -27.04 28.09 -5.54
CA ALA A 58 -27.54 27.63 -6.84
C ALA A 58 -28.46 26.40 -6.75
N SER A 59 -29.35 26.36 -5.76
CA SER A 59 -30.26 25.23 -5.49
C SER A 59 -31.27 24.89 -6.60
N ARG A 60 -31.36 25.67 -7.68
CA ARG A 60 -32.21 25.37 -8.85
C ARG A 60 -31.43 24.78 -10.03
N VAL A 61 -30.11 24.71 -9.93
CA VAL A 61 -29.25 24.15 -10.97
C VAL A 61 -29.13 22.64 -10.73
N GLY A 62 -29.56 21.84 -11.73
CA GLY A 62 -29.57 20.38 -11.64
C GLY A 62 -28.21 19.80 -11.33
N LEU A 63 -27.19 20.22 -12.08
CA LEU A 63 -25.78 19.88 -11.85
C LEU A 63 -25.32 20.13 -10.40
N VAL A 64 -25.65 21.28 -9.81
CA VAL A 64 -25.22 21.61 -8.43
C VAL A 64 -25.87 20.66 -7.42
N ARG A 65 -27.12 20.26 -7.66
CA ARG A 65 -27.78 19.24 -6.83
C ARG A 65 -27.19 17.86 -7.02
N GLU A 66 -26.83 17.53 -8.25
CA GLU A 66 -26.17 16.26 -8.57
C GLU A 66 -24.82 16.16 -7.86
N THR A 67 -23.98 17.18 -7.98
CA THR A 67 -22.70 17.26 -7.26
C THR A 67 -22.88 17.20 -5.74
N ALA A 68 -23.88 17.88 -5.19
CA ALA A 68 -24.19 17.79 -3.76
C ALA A 68 -24.66 16.39 -3.35
N GLY A 69 -25.43 15.71 -4.20
CA GLY A 69 -25.86 14.34 -3.98
C GLY A 69 -24.70 13.33 -4.01
N ILE A 70 -23.79 13.46 -4.97
CA ILE A 70 -22.60 12.60 -5.11
C ILE A 70 -21.62 12.85 -3.96
N ALA A 71 -21.38 14.12 -3.59
CA ALA A 71 -20.53 14.42 -2.44
C ALA A 71 -21.13 13.90 -1.12
N ALA A 72 -22.46 14.02 -0.94
CA ALA A 72 -23.14 13.47 0.23
C ALA A 72 -23.07 11.94 0.27
N TYR A 73 -23.15 11.29 -0.90
CA TYR A 73 -23.01 9.85 -1.02
C TYR A 73 -21.62 9.37 -0.57
N ASN A 74 -20.55 10.00 -1.06
CA ASN A 74 -19.18 9.64 -0.69
C ASN A 74 -18.86 9.95 0.79
N ALA A 75 -19.51 10.96 1.38
CA ALA A 75 -19.39 11.27 2.81
C ALA A 75 -20.28 10.37 3.71
N GLY A 76 -21.01 9.40 3.16
CA GLY A 76 -21.90 8.52 3.93
C GLY A 76 -23.19 9.19 4.45
N GLU A 77 -23.53 10.39 3.96
CA GLU A 77 -24.72 11.14 4.36
C GLU A 77 -25.94 10.72 3.53
N TRP A 78 -26.33 9.45 3.67
CA TRP A 78 -27.30 8.76 2.79
C TRP A 78 -28.64 9.48 2.61
N GLN A 79 -29.17 10.07 3.68
CA GLN A 79 -30.44 10.78 3.65
C GLN A 79 -30.35 12.10 2.84
N GLU A 80 -29.23 12.81 2.94
CA GLU A 80 -28.97 14.02 2.14
C GLU A 80 -28.70 13.66 0.68
N ALA A 81 -27.86 12.64 0.44
CA ALA A 81 -27.58 12.10 -0.89
C ALA A 81 -28.87 11.76 -1.64
N LEU A 82 -29.74 10.97 -1.00
CA LEU A 82 -31.02 10.57 -1.56
C LEU A 82 -31.93 11.76 -1.88
N THR A 83 -31.92 12.79 -1.02
CA THR A 83 -32.72 14.01 -1.21
C THR A 83 -32.24 14.79 -2.43
N GLU A 84 -30.93 14.97 -2.55
CA GLU A 84 -30.32 15.75 -3.61
C GLU A 84 -30.31 15.02 -4.97
N LEU A 85 -29.97 13.73 -5.00
CA LEU A 85 -29.98 12.92 -6.22
C LEU A 85 -31.40 12.83 -6.83
N ARG A 86 -32.43 12.66 -5.99
CA ARG A 86 -33.83 12.70 -6.46
C ARG A 86 -34.23 14.08 -6.99
N ALA A 87 -33.73 15.15 -6.37
CA ALA A 87 -33.99 16.49 -6.83
C ALA A 87 -33.27 16.80 -8.15
N ALA A 88 -32.02 16.38 -8.30
CA ALA A 88 -31.25 16.46 -9.54
C ALA A 88 -31.95 15.70 -10.68
N ARG A 89 -32.38 14.45 -10.42
CA ARG A 89 -33.13 13.63 -11.38
C ARG A 89 -34.45 14.28 -11.81
N ARG A 90 -35.18 14.93 -10.90
CA ARG A 90 -36.41 15.67 -11.28
C ARG A 90 -36.14 16.87 -12.19
N ILE A 91 -34.94 17.45 -12.13
CA ILE A 91 -34.55 18.61 -12.94
C ILE A 91 -34.00 18.16 -14.31
N ASN A 92 -33.10 17.17 -14.30
CA ASN A 92 -32.36 16.74 -15.48
C ASN A 92 -33.03 15.60 -16.26
N GLY A 93 -33.93 14.85 -15.61
CA GLY A 93 -34.70 13.76 -16.24
C GLY A 93 -33.92 12.47 -16.57
N GLY A 94 -32.63 12.39 -16.24
CA GLY A 94 -31.78 11.24 -16.53
C GLY A 94 -31.93 10.07 -15.57
N THR A 95 -31.69 8.85 -16.07
CA THR A 95 -31.70 7.59 -15.30
C THR A 95 -30.32 7.20 -14.73
N SER A 96 -29.25 7.90 -15.11
CA SER A 96 -27.86 7.64 -14.70
C SER A 96 -27.64 7.66 -13.18
N LEU A 97 -28.43 8.44 -12.44
CA LEU A 97 -28.34 8.54 -10.97
C LEU A 97 -29.11 7.43 -10.24
N LEU A 98 -29.83 6.57 -10.96
CA LEU A 98 -30.70 5.57 -10.37
C LEU A 98 -29.95 4.52 -9.53
N PRO A 99 -28.75 4.02 -9.93
CA PRO A 99 -27.94 3.14 -9.09
C PRO A 99 -27.56 3.77 -7.74
N LEU A 100 -27.06 5.02 -7.73
CA LEU A 100 -26.70 5.73 -6.49
C LEU A 100 -27.93 5.98 -5.60
N ILE A 101 -29.10 6.25 -6.19
CA ILE A 101 -30.36 6.40 -5.44
C ILE A 101 -30.78 5.07 -4.80
N ALA A 102 -30.62 3.95 -5.51
CA ALA A 102 -30.92 2.64 -4.97
C ALA A 102 -29.94 2.28 -3.83
N ASP A 103 -28.65 2.54 -4.01
CA ASP A 103 -27.64 2.24 -3.00
C ASP A 103 -27.76 3.14 -1.77
N ALA A 104 -28.15 4.41 -1.92
CA ALA A 104 -28.47 5.28 -0.79
C ALA A 104 -29.70 4.79 0.01
N GLU A 105 -30.70 4.16 -0.62
CA GLU A 105 -31.80 3.50 0.12
C GLU A 105 -31.30 2.25 0.87
N ARG A 106 -30.40 1.47 0.26
CA ARG A 106 -29.71 0.35 0.92
C ARG A 106 -28.90 0.82 2.13
N GLY A 107 -28.10 1.89 2.00
CA GLY A 107 -27.33 2.50 3.10
C GLY A 107 -28.19 3.05 4.25
N LEU A 108 -29.47 3.36 4.00
CA LEU A 108 -30.47 3.68 5.03
C LEU A 108 -31.10 2.46 5.70
N GLY A 109 -30.61 1.25 5.40
CA GLY A 109 -31.14 -0.02 5.90
C GLY A 109 -32.46 -0.42 5.24
N ARG A 110 -32.68 -0.07 3.96
CA ARG A 110 -33.89 -0.43 3.18
C ARG A 110 -33.53 -1.22 1.91
N PRO A 111 -32.91 -2.41 2.04
CA PRO A 111 -32.49 -3.20 0.88
C PRO A 111 -33.65 -3.58 -0.06
N GLU A 112 -34.85 -3.79 0.47
CA GLU A 112 -36.03 -4.10 -0.35
C GLU A 112 -36.36 -2.96 -1.30
N ARG A 113 -36.14 -1.71 -0.86
CA ARG A 113 -36.40 -0.54 -1.68
C ARG A 113 -35.39 -0.41 -2.81
N ALA A 114 -34.13 -0.74 -2.57
CA ALA A 114 -33.10 -0.81 -3.61
C ALA A 114 -33.47 -1.86 -4.68
N ILE A 115 -33.91 -3.05 -4.26
CA ILE A 115 -34.38 -4.13 -5.16
C ILE A 115 -35.61 -3.69 -5.97
N GLU A 116 -36.57 -2.99 -5.35
CA GLU A 116 -37.73 -2.43 -6.05
C GLU A 116 -37.34 -1.42 -7.13
N ILE A 117 -36.34 -0.57 -6.84
CA ILE A 117 -35.83 0.42 -7.80
C ILE A 117 -35.13 -0.29 -8.97
N ALA A 118 -34.25 -1.25 -8.71
CA ALA A 118 -33.58 -2.04 -9.75
C ALA A 118 -34.58 -2.76 -10.67
N ARG A 119 -35.68 -3.29 -10.10
CA ARG A 119 -36.72 -4.01 -10.84
C ARG A 119 -37.79 -3.11 -11.47
N SER A 120 -37.71 -1.79 -11.30
CA SER A 120 -38.63 -0.85 -11.94
C SER A 120 -38.43 -0.84 -13.46
N GLU A 121 -39.38 -0.27 -14.20
CA GLU A 121 -39.24 -0.10 -15.66
C GLU A 121 -37.99 0.71 -16.02
N GLU A 122 -37.72 1.79 -15.28
CA GLU A 122 -36.53 2.62 -15.45
C GLU A 122 -35.24 1.84 -15.12
N GLY A 123 -35.22 1.06 -14.04
CA GLY A 123 -34.08 0.24 -13.64
C GLY A 123 -33.72 -0.82 -14.69
N ARG A 124 -34.72 -1.51 -15.24
CA ARG A 124 -34.52 -2.49 -16.32
C ARG A 124 -34.17 -1.87 -17.67
N SER A 125 -34.41 -0.58 -17.84
CA SER A 125 -34.09 0.14 -19.09
C SER A 125 -32.66 0.66 -19.15
N LEU A 126 -31.90 0.57 -18.05
CA LEU A 126 -30.49 0.95 -18.01
C LEU A 126 -29.67 0.05 -18.96
N THR A 127 -28.56 0.59 -19.48
CA THR A 127 -27.66 -0.12 -20.40
C THR A 127 -26.20 0.21 -20.12
N GLY A 128 -25.29 -0.69 -20.50
CA GLY A 128 -23.85 -0.49 -20.30
C GLY A 128 -23.50 -0.39 -18.81
N ASP A 129 -22.53 0.46 -18.49
CA ASP A 129 -22.00 0.64 -17.13
C ASP A 129 -23.08 0.98 -16.09
N GLU A 130 -24.11 1.74 -16.47
CA GLU A 130 -25.22 2.07 -15.55
C GLU A 130 -26.05 0.83 -15.16
N ALA A 131 -26.20 -0.12 -16.08
CA ALA A 131 -26.88 -1.40 -15.80
C ALA A 131 -26.02 -2.29 -14.92
N THR A 132 -24.71 -2.38 -15.21
CA THR A 132 -23.76 -3.14 -14.40
C THR A 132 -23.72 -2.60 -12.97
N GLU A 133 -23.64 -1.29 -12.76
CA GLU A 133 -23.71 -0.67 -11.43
C GLU A 133 -25.05 -0.94 -10.74
N MET A 134 -26.18 -0.88 -11.45
CA MET A 134 -27.48 -1.24 -10.88
C MET A 134 -27.51 -2.70 -10.41
N HIS A 135 -26.93 -3.63 -11.17
CA HIS A 135 -26.87 -5.04 -10.79
C HIS A 135 -25.94 -5.29 -9.60
N ILE A 136 -24.82 -4.56 -9.48
CA ILE A 136 -23.95 -4.57 -8.30
C ILE A 136 -24.75 -4.13 -7.05
N VAL A 137 -25.48 -3.02 -7.15
CA VAL A 137 -26.32 -2.50 -6.06
C VAL A 137 -27.45 -3.47 -5.70
N GLU A 138 -28.15 -4.05 -6.69
CA GLU A 138 -29.19 -5.05 -6.44
C GLU A 138 -28.61 -6.29 -5.75
N ALA A 139 -27.44 -6.76 -6.17
CA ALA A 139 -26.76 -7.89 -5.55
C ALA A 139 -26.38 -7.62 -4.09
N GLY A 140 -25.82 -6.43 -3.80
CA GLY A 140 -25.54 -6.00 -2.42
C GLY A 140 -26.80 -5.96 -1.56
N ALA A 141 -27.88 -5.38 -2.08
CA ALA A 141 -29.16 -5.32 -1.36
C ALA A 141 -29.76 -6.71 -1.10
N ARG A 142 -29.56 -7.67 -2.01
CA ARG A 142 -29.97 -9.07 -1.79
C ARG A 142 -29.15 -9.77 -0.72
N ILE A 143 -27.85 -9.50 -0.64
CA ILE A 143 -26.99 -10.03 0.44
C ILE A 143 -27.49 -9.49 1.78
N ASP A 144 -27.75 -8.19 1.89
CA ASP A 144 -28.29 -7.56 3.10
C ASP A 144 -29.67 -8.13 3.50
N ALA A 145 -30.48 -8.53 2.52
CA ALA A 145 -31.77 -9.20 2.72
C ALA A 145 -31.65 -10.72 3.04
N GLY A 146 -30.43 -11.27 3.13
CA GLY A 146 -30.19 -12.68 3.40
C GLY A 146 -30.45 -13.61 2.20
N GLU A 147 -30.35 -13.08 0.97
CA GLU A 147 -30.62 -13.79 -0.28
C GLU A 147 -29.38 -13.95 -1.20
N PRO A 148 -28.23 -14.47 -0.73
CA PRO A 148 -26.97 -14.47 -1.48
C PRO A 148 -27.03 -15.28 -2.79
N ALA A 149 -27.80 -16.37 -2.82
CA ALA A 149 -28.01 -17.15 -4.05
C ALA A 149 -28.68 -16.33 -5.17
N LYS A 150 -29.60 -15.42 -4.83
CA LYS A 150 -30.23 -14.53 -5.82
C LYS A 150 -29.29 -13.41 -6.24
N ALA A 151 -28.38 -12.97 -5.37
CA ALA A 151 -27.33 -12.01 -5.70
C ALA A 151 -26.40 -12.56 -6.79
N LEU A 152 -25.99 -13.83 -6.66
CA LEU A 152 -25.21 -14.52 -7.70
C LEU A 152 -25.93 -14.57 -9.06
N VAL A 153 -27.22 -14.90 -9.07
CA VAL A 153 -28.01 -14.94 -10.31
C VAL A 153 -28.12 -13.56 -10.96
N THR A 154 -28.26 -12.49 -10.16
CA THR A 154 -28.27 -11.12 -10.68
C THR A 154 -26.94 -10.78 -11.36
N LEU A 155 -25.80 -11.12 -10.75
CA LEU A 155 -24.47 -10.79 -11.29
C LEU A 155 -24.01 -11.69 -12.45
N GLN A 156 -24.50 -12.94 -12.52
CA GLN A 156 -24.20 -13.86 -13.62
C GLN A 156 -24.78 -13.43 -14.97
N ALA A 157 -25.69 -12.45 -14.98
CA ALA A 157 -26.19 -11.86 -16.21
C ALA A 157 -25.16 -10.93 -16.89
N GLU A 158 -24.12 -10.52 -16.16
CA GLU A 158 -23.06 -9.64 -16.64
C GLU A 158 -21.89 -10.42 -17.26
N ASP A 159 -21.03 -9.70 -17.99
CA ASP A 159 -19.82 -10.27 -18.59
C ASP A 159 -18.74 -10.55 -17.54
N LEU A 160 -18.63 -11.81 -17.12
CA LEU A 160 -17.64 -12.30 -16.18
C LEU A 160 -16.42 -12.93 -16.89
N ALA A 161 -15.99 -12.38 -18.04
CA ALA A 161 -14.78 -12.87 -18.70
C ALA A 161 -13.50 -12.54 -17.89
N PRO A 162 -12.68 -13.53 -17.51
CA PRO A 162 -11.39 -13.28 -16.85
C PRO A 162 -10.44 -12.48 -17.75
N GLY A 163 -9.66 -11.58 -17.15
CA GLY A 163 -8.67 -10.73 -17.85
C GLY A 163 -9.22 -9.40 -18.38
N ARG A 164 -10.50 -9.08 -18.13
CA ARG A 164 -11.00 -7.71 -18.25
C ARG A 164 -10.34 -6.83 -17.18
N THR A 165 -10.03 -5.59 -17.53
CA THR A 165 -9.37 -4.61 -16.65
C THR A 165 -10.16 -3.30 -16.61
N GLY A 166 -9.93 -2.48 -15.59
CA GLY A 166 -10.58 -1.19 -15.38
C GLY A 166 -11.60 -1.22 -14.25
N THR A 167 -11.90 -0.04 -13.72
CA THR A 167 -12.76 0.18 -12.54
C THR A 167 -14.06 -0.63 -12.52
N MET A 168 -14.80 -0.65 -13.63
CA MET A 168 -16.09 -1.36 -13.70
C MET A 168 -15.92 -2.89 -13.62
N ALA A 169 -14.88 -3.43 -14.25
CA ALA A 169 -14.59 -4.86 -14.19
C ALA A 169 -14.15 -5.27 -12.78
N ALA A 170 -13.27 -4.49 -12.15
CA ALA A 170 -12.85 -4.70 -10.77
C ALA A 170 -14.04 -4.71 -9.80
N ARG A 171 -14.91 -3.69 -9.87
CA ARG A 171 -16.12 -3.58 -9.04
C ARG A 171 -17.10 -4.74 -9.25
N LEU A 172 -17.32 -5.15 -10.50
CA LEU A 172 -18.18 -6.30 -10.82
C LEU A 172 -17.62 -7.61 -10.26
N PHE A 173 -16.32 -7.87 -10.46
CA PHE A 173 -15.67 -9.08 -9.97
C PHE A 173 -15.63 -9.12 -8.44
N TYR A 174 -15.38 -7.97 -7.81
CA TYR A 174 -15.46 -7.83 -6.36
C TYR A 174 -16.86 -8.17 -5.84
N ALA A 175 -17.90 -7.54 -6.42
CA ALA A 175 -19.29 -7.81 -6.01
C ALA A 175 -19.68 -9.27 -6.19
N TYR A 176 -19.19 -9.91 -7.26
CA TYR A 176 -19.42 -11.34 -7.49
C TYR A 176 -18.68 -12.21 -6.48
N ALA A 177 -17.44 -11.88 -6.13
CA ALA A 177 -16.68 -12.54 -5.08
C ALA A 177 -17.36 -12.41 -3.71
N SER A 178 -17.84 -11.22 -3.34
CA SER A 178 -18.59 -11.00 -2.10
C SER A 178 -19.88 -11.81 -2.06
N ALA A 179 -20.60 -11.91 -3.18
CA ALA A 179 -21.81 -12.73 -3.29
C ALA A 179 -21.51 -14.24 -3.17
N LEU A 180 -20.38 -14.70 -3.71
CA LEU A 180 -19.91 -16.08 -3.55
C LEU A 180 -19.58 -16.39 -2.09
N LEU A 181 -18.87 -15.48 -1.43
CA LEU A 181 -18.52 -15.62 -0.02
C LEU A 181 -19.76 -15.65 0.88
N ALA A 182 -20.71 -14.74 0.65
CA ALA A 182 -21.99 -14.71 1.37
C ALA A 182 -22.86 -15.97 1.10
N ALA A 183 -22.63 -16.66 -0.02
CA ALA A 183 -23.25 -17.94 -0.35
C ALA A 183 -22.46 -19.16 0.17
N ASP A 184 -21.47 -18.94 1.03
CA ASP A 184 -20.59 -19.97 1.60
C ASP A 184 -19.76 -20.73 0.56
N ARG A 185 -19.45 -20.08 -0.57
CA ARG A 185 -18.61 -20.61 -1.67
C ARG A 185 -17.23 -19.96 -1.61
N ARG A 186 -16.51 -20.22 -0.52
CA ARG A 186 -15.24 -19.54 -0.19
C ARG A 186 -14.16 -19.68 -1.25
N ASP A 187 -13.90 -20.89 -1.75
CA ASP A 187 -12.83 -21.14 -2.75
C ASP A 187 -13.07 -20.38 -4.07
N ASP A 188 -14.33 -20.36 -4.50
CA ASP A 188 -14.74 -19.59 -5.67
C ASP A 188 -14.59 -18.08 -5.39
N ALA A 189 -14.97 -17.62 -4.20
CA ALA A 189 -14.84 -16.23 -3.81
C ALA A 189 -13.38 -15.75 -3.84
N VAL A 190 -12.43 -16.56 -3.34
CA VAL A 190 -10.99 -16.27 -3.41
C VAL A 190 -10.54 -16.09 -4.86
N THR A 191 -10.94 -17.02 -5.74
CA THR A 191 -10.61 -16.93 -7.17
C THR A 191 -11.14 -15.62 -7.78
N TRP A 192 -12.35 -15.21 -7.41
CA TRP A 192 -12.97 -14.02 -7.94
C TRP A 192 -12.45 -12.72 -7.33
N TYR A 193 -12.01 -12.72 -6.07
CA TYR A 193 -11.27 -11.59 -5.51
C TYR A 193 -9.89 -11.43 -6.16
N MET A 194 -9.21 -12.52 -6.55
CA MET A 194 -7.98 -12.42 -7.36
C MET A 194 -8.25 -11.80 -8.73
N ASN A 195 -9.35 -12.18 -9.39
CA ASN A 195 -9.76 -11.56 -10.64
C ASN A 195 -10.09 -10.07 -10.44
N ALA A 196 -10.75 -9.71 -9.34
CA ALA A 196 -11.05 -8.33 -8.99
C ALA A 196 -9.78 -7.50 -8.81
N ALA A 197 -8.83 -7.98 -7.99
CA ALA A 197 -7.53 -7.34 -7.79
C ALA A 197 -6.75 -7.19 -9.11
N ALA A 198 -6.71 -8.23 -9.94
CA ALA A 198 -6.03 -8.17 -11.23
C ALA A 198 -6.70 -7.20 -12.23
N ALA A 199 -8.00 -6.96 -12.10
CA ALA A 199 -8.73 -6.02 -12.94
C ALA A 199 -8.58 -4.56 -12.45
N ASP A 200 -8.14 -4.35 -11.20
CA ASP A 200 -8.21 -3.08 -10.50
C ASP A 200 -6.99 -2.17 -10.72
N VAL A 201 -6.86 -1.70 -11.96
CA VAL A 201 -5.75 -0.84 -12.38
C VAL A 201 -5.75 0.56 -11.77
N ASP A 202 -6.88 0.99 -11.20
CA ASP A 202 -7.09 2.34 -10.65
C ASP A 202 -7.24 2.32 -9.11
N ASP A 203 -6.98 1.18 -8.46
CA ASP A 203 -7.10 0.98 -6.99
C ASP A 203 -8.49 1.37 -6.44
N ALA A 204 -9.54 0.97 -7.17
CA ALA A 204 -10.92 1.34 -6.87
C ALA A 204 -11.63 0.40 -5.89
N THR A 205 -11.02 -0.73 -5.54
CA THR A 205 -11.56 -1.77 -4.65
C THR A 205 -10.50 -2.27 -3.68
N ASP A 206 -10.92 -2.74 -2.50
CA ASP A 206 -10.05 -3.35 -1.50
C ASP A 206 -9.87 -4.87 -1.71
N ALA A 207 -9.95 -5.35 -2.96
CA ALA A 207 -9.92 -6.78 -3.29
C ALA A 207 -8.68 -7.51 -2.74
N GLU A 208 -7.53 -6.85 -2.76
CA GLU A 208 -6.27 -7.39 -2.21
C GLU A 208 -6.35 -7.57 -0.69
N PHE A 209 -6.93 -6.62 0.03
CA PHE A 209 -7.15 -6.73 1.47
C PHE A 209 -8.12 -7.86 1.81
N ARG A 210 -9.22 -8.01 1.03
CA ARG A 210 -10.16 -9.14 1.20
C ARG A 210 -9.51 -10.50 1.00
N LEU A 211 -8.54 -10.62 0.09
CA LEU A 211 -7.77 -11.85 -0.10
C LEU A 211 -6.89 -12.16 1.11
N MET A 212 -6.30 -11.13 1.73
CA MET A 212 -5.50 -11.29 2.95
C MET A 212 -6.36 -11.80 4.10
N GLU A 213 -7.50 -11.14 4.39
CA GLU A 213 -8.46 -11.59 5.42
C GLU A 213 -8.91 -13.03 5.20
N LEU A 214 -9.21 -13.40 3.96
CA LEU A 214 -9.65 -14.76 3.62
C LEU A 214 -8.53 -15.80 3.71
N SER A 215 -7.25 -15.37 3.72
CA SER A 215 -6.08 -16.24 3.87
C SER A 215 -5.63 -16.43 5.32
N GLU A 216 -5.94 -15.50 6.23
CA GLU A 216 -5.61 -15.60 7.66
C GLU A 216 -6.41 -16.72 8.36
N ASP A 217 -7.67 -16.90 7.97
CA ASP A 217 -8.55 -18.02 8.38
C ASP A 217 -8.05 -19.41 7.92
N MET A 218 -7.05 -19.47 7.02
CA MET A 218 -6.49 -20.72 6.50
C MET A 218 -5.30 -21.24 7.31
N SER A 219 -4.98 -20.61 8.46
CA SER A 219 -3.93 -21.09 9.37
C SER A 219 -4.49 -22.20 10.27
N PRO A 220 -4.17 -23.50 10.05
CA PRO A 220 -4.50 -24.53 11.00
C PRO A 220 -3.33 -24.62 11.98
N ASP A 221 -3.34 -23.79 13.03
CA ASP A 221 -2.71 -24.06 14.34
C ASP A 221 -2.71 -22.81 15.25
N THR A 222 -3.90 -22.45 15.74
CA THR A 222 -4.03 -21.77 17.05
C THR A 222 -5.31 -22.27 17.73
N ALA A 223 -5.36 -23.55 18.06
CA ALA A 223 -6.32 -24.06 19.04
C ALA A 223 -5.71 -23.94 20.44
N SER A 224 -5.95 -22.79 21.06
CA SER A 224 -6.10 -22.54 22.50
C SER A 224 -5.40 -23.51 23.48
N GLU A 225 -4.27 -23.07 24.03
CA GLU A 225 -3.89 -23.41 25.40
C GLU A 225 -4.81 -22.65 26.35
N ASP A 226 -5.79 -23.34 26.95
CA ASP A 226 -6.39 -22.92 28.21
C ASP A 226 -6.28 -24.09 29.20
N GLU A 227 -5.43 -23.88 30.20
CA GLU A 227 -5.38 -24.69 31.41
C GLU A 227 -6.75 -24.73 32.09
N HIS A 228 -7.13 -25.88 32.68
CA HIS A 228 -7.35 -26.02 34.13
C HIS A 228 -7.91 -27.43 34.48
N SER A 229 -7.17 -28.09 35.38
CA SER A 229 -7.67 -28.85 36.55
C SER A 229 -8.07 -30.35 36.43
N ASP A 230 -7.18 -31.16 37.02
CA ASP A 230 -7.42 -32.21 38.02
C ASP A 230 -7.45 -33.70 37.60
N GLY A 231 -6.66 -34.48 38.35
CA GLY A 231 -7.04 -35.83 38.78
C GLY A 231 -6.54 -37.04 37.97
N GLY A 232 -5.33 -37.49 38.27
CA GLY A 232 -5.07 -38.87 38.74
C GLY A 232 -5.15 -40.09 37.79
N ASP A 233 -4.14 -40.95 38.00
CA ASP A 233 -4.05 -42.41 37.76
C ASP A 233 -3.60 -42.97 36.39
N VAL A 234 -2.34 -43.46 36.43
CA VAL A 234 -1.80 -44.72 35.89
C VAL A 234 -2.63 -45.53 34.88
N VAL A 235 -2.01 -45.88 33.75
CA VAL A 235 -1.43 -47.22 33.51
C VAL A 235 -0.53 -47.27 32.25
N ASP A 236 0.59 -47.97 32.43
CA ASP A 236 1.59 -48.42 31.48
C ASP A 236 1.10 -49.65 30.69
N VAL A 237 1.21 -49.66 29.35
CA VAL A 237 1.33 -50.91 28.54
C VAL A 237 2.12 -50.65 27.24
N VAL A 238 3.44 -50.87 27.32
CA VAL A 238 4.27 -51.77 26.50
C VAL A 238 3.87 -52.04 25.02
N GLY A 239 4.83 -51.78 24.11
CA GLY A 239 5.21 -52.78 23.10
C GLY A 239 5.51 -52.29 21.68
N ALA A 240 6.75 -51.83 21.43
CA ALA A 240 7.46 -52.09 20.17
C ALA A 240 7.84 -53.61 20.10
N PRO A 241 8.20 -54.21 18.94
CA PRO A 241 9.45 -53.92 18.20
C PRO A 241 9.24 -53.70 16.68
N GLU A 242 10.05 -52.90 15.98
CA GLU A 242 11.39 -53.24 15.39
C GLU A 242 11.29 -54.40 14.37
N ASP A 243 11.90 -54.42 13.18
CA ASP A 243 12.97 -53.62 12.59
C ASP A 243 13.20 -54.10 11.13
N THR A 244 14.17 -53.46 10.46
CA THR A 244 15.01 -53.94 9.33
C THR A 244 14.48 -53.73 7.91
N GLU A 245 15.04 -52.76 7.16
CA GLU A 245 16.30 -52.83 6.35
C GLU A 245 16.09 -53.66 5.07
N GLU A 246 16.63 -53.38 3.89
CA GLU A 246 17.58 -52.41 3.33
C GLU A 246 17.50 -52.62 1.78
N ILE A 247 17.68 -51.54 1.02
CA ILE A 247 18.61 -51.41 -0.13
C ILE A 247 18.37 -52.11 -1.50
N ASP A 248 18.54 -51.24 -2.49
CA ASP A 248 19.10 -51.31 -3.86
C ASP A 248 18.37 -51.83 -5.10
N ASP A 249 18.31 -50.88 -6.04
CA ASP A 249 18.86 -50.89 -7.40
C ASP A 249 18.49 -52.03 -8.34
N THR A 250 17.90 -51.65 -9.48
CA THR A 250 18.68 -51.47 -10.72
C THR A 250 17.76 -51.05 -11.88
N GLU A 251 18.20 -50.03 -12.63
CA GLU A 251 18.39 -49.96 -14.10
C GLU A 251 17.55 -50.91 -14.99
N GLU A 252 17.01 -50.56 -16.17
CA GLU A 252 17.48 -49.67 -17.24
C GLU A 252 16.43 -49.73 -18.39
N THR A 253 16.43 -48.75 -19.31
CA THR A 253 16.22 -48.88 -20.79
C THR A 253 14.82 -49.25 -21.34
N ASP A 254 14.32 -48.83 -22.51
CA ASP A 254 14.67 -47.83 -23.54
C ASP A 254 13.47 -47.72 -24.52
N THR A 255 13.33 -46.58 -25.20
CA THR A 255 12.90 -46.36 -26.62
C THR A 255 11.61 -47.02 -27.21
N VAL A 256 10.58 -46.28 -27.67
CA VAL A 256 10.37 -45.54 -28.96
C VAL A 256 9.53 -46.29 -30.04
N VAL A 257 8.41 -45.64 -30.43
CA VAL A 257 7.76 -45.53 -31.77
C VAL A 257 6.72 -46.56 -32.27
N THR A 258 5.49 -46.00 -32.45
CA THR A 258 4.40 -46.17 -33.45
C THR A 258 4.15 -47.53 -34.13
N ASP A 259 2.89 -47.94 -34.28
CA ASP A 259 2.07 -47.66 -35.49
C ASP A 259 0.68 -48.37 -35.51
N HIS A 260 -0.28 -47.77 -36.24
CA HIS A 260 -1.55 -48.31 -36.82
C HIS A 260 -2.65 -48.83 -35.86
N SER A 261 -3.96 -48.80 -36.13
CA SER A 261 -4.90 -48.19 -37.09
C SER A 261 -6.28 -48.74 -36.69
N ASP A 262 -7.37 -47.98 -36.89
CA ASP A 262 -8.58 -48.38 -37.66
C ASP A 262 -9.94 -47.97 -37.06
N ASP A 263 -10.79 -47.50 -37.97
CA ASP A 263 -12.25 -47.38 -38.03
C ASP A 263 -13.11 -47.33 -36.76
N THR A 264 -13.95 -46.29 -36.63
CA THR A 264 -15.38 -46.39 -36.99
C THR A 264 -16.13 -45.05 -36.87
N VAL A 265 -16.95 -44.77 -37.88
CA VAL A 265 -17.89 -43.64 -37.97
C VAL A 265 -19.21 -43.96 -37.26
N VAL A 266 -19.76 -43.03 -36.46
CA VAL A 266 -21.18 -43.03 -36.05
C VAL A 266 -21.74 -41.58 -36.07
N PRO A 267 -22.97 -41.37 -36.63
CA PRO A 267 -23.55 -40.05 -36.88
C PRO A 267 -24.63 -39.62 -35.85
N ALA A 268 -25.24 -38.47 -36.13
CA ALA A 268 -26.15 -37.68 -35.31
C ALA A 268 -27.66 -38.05 -35.37
N ALA A 269 -28.39 -37.49 -34.38
CA ALA A 269 -29.77 -36.96 -34.37
C ALA A 269 -31.00 -37.87 -34.08
N GLY A 270 -31.82 -37.42 -33.11
CA GLY A 270 -33.27 -37.20 -33.31
C GLY A 270 -34.32 -37.90 -32.42
N GLY A 271 -35.11 -37.10 -31.68
CA GLY A 271 -36.54 -37.29 -31.31
C GLY A 271 -36.89 -38.29 -30.18
N ALA A 272 -38.06 -38.31 -29.54
CA ALA A 272 -39.22 -37.41 -29.32
C ALA A 272 -40.19 -38.14 -28.34
N ASP A 273 -41.13 -37.39 -27.75
CA ASP A 273 -42.49 -37.77 -27.28
C ASP A 273 -42.80 -38.56 -25.97
N ALA A 274 -43.44 -37.83 -25.05
CA ALA A 274 -44.86 -37.91 -24.58
C ALA A 274 -45.47 -39.17 -23.89
N ALA A 275 -46.10 -38.92 -22.72
CA ALA A 275 -47.40 -39.47 -22.22
C ALA A 275 -47.78 -38.73 -20.90
N SER A 276 -48.84 -37.88 -20.81
CA SER A 276 -50.27 -38.15 -20.48
C SER A 276 -50.48 -39.02 -19.22
N VAL A 277 -51.28 -38.70 -18.19
CA VAL A 277 -52.75 -38.45 -18.14
C VAL A 277 -53.16 -37.86 -16.75
N ASN A 278 -54.23 -37.03 -16.75
CA ASN A 278 -55.26 -36.68 -15.73
C ASN A 278 -55.34 -37.50 -14.40
N GLU A 279 -55.90 -37.02 -13.27
CA GLU A 279 -57.26 -36.48 -13.09
C GLU A 279 -57.50 -35.86 -11.69
N GLN A 280 -58.62 -35.13 -11.59
CA GLN A 280 -59.17 -34.25 -10.55
C GLN A 280 -59.59 -34.93 -9.21
N VAL A 281 -59.85 -34.14 -8.15
CA VAL A 281 -61.19 -33.87 -7.52
C VAL A 281 -61.04 -33.10 -6.18
N ASP A 282 -61.69 -31.93 -6.14
CA ASP A 282 -62.52 -31.21 -5.12
C ASP A 282 -62.37 -31.40 -3.59
N ASP A 283 -62.31 -30.26 -2.86
CA ASP A 283 -63.38 -29.67 -2.00
C ASP A 283 -62.75 -28.64 -1.01
N ALA A 284 -63.09 -27.33 -1.09
CA ALA A 284 -63.97 -26.54 -0.19
C ALA A 284 -63.62 -26.65 1.33
N VAL A 285 -63.55 -25.58 2.16
CA VAL A 285 -64.53 -24.50 2.42
C VAL A 285 -63.92 -23.34 3.27
N ASP A 286 -64.49 -22.12 3.10
CA ASP A 286 -64.80 -21.05 4.08
C ASP A 286 -63.70 -20.29 4.86
N ASP A 287 -63.80 -18.98 5.20
CA ASP A 287 -64.78 -17.89 4.96
C ASP A 287 -64.15 -16.55 5.42
N ALA A 288 -64.77 -15.44 5.01
CA ALA A 288 -64.92 -14.15 5.72
C ALA A 288 -64.17 -12.89 5.21
N ALA A 289 -64.70 -12.34 4.11
CA ALA A 289 -65.41 -11.05 3.99
C ALA A 289 -64.82 -9.72 4.56
N ARG A 290 -64.67 -8.71 3.65
CA ARG A 290 -65.46 -7.44 3.50
C ARG A 290 -64.69 -6.44 2.60
N SER A 291 -65.15 -6.13 1.36
CA SER A 291 -66.09 -5.05 0.96
C SER A 291 -65.50 -3.64 1.21
N GLU A 292 -65.44 -2.63 0.33
CA GLU A 292 -66.04 -2.24 -0.97
C GLU A 292 -65.38 -0.86 -1.31
N THR A 293 -65.07 -0.39 -2.52
CA THR A 293 -65.98 0.12 -3.57
C THR A 293 -65.17 0.82 -4.69
N SER A 294 -65.61 0.63 -5.95
CA SER A 294 -65.82 1.63 -7.04
C SER A 294 -64.72 2.69 -7.32
N SER A 295 -64.19 2.87 -8.53
CA SER A 295 -64.94 3.26 -9.74
C SER A 295 -64.01 3.29 -10.97
N ALA A 296 -64.49 2.79 -12.12
CA ALA A 296 -64.05 3.20 -13.46
C ALA A 296 -65.03 4.27 -14.01
N PRO A 297 -64.79 4.97 -15.14
CA PRO A 297 -64.81 4.33 -16.47
C PRO A 297 -63.84 4.90 -17.53
N ALA A 298 -63.83 4.18 -18.66
CA ALA A 298 -63.05 4.35 -19.90
C ALA A 298 -63.66 5.34 -20.91
N GLU A 299 -62.85 5.78 -21.89
CA GLU A 299 -63.19 6.08 -23.30
C GLU A 299 -61.90 5.85 -24.15
N ALA A 300 -61.86 4.88 -25.07
CA ALA A 300 -62.16 4.98 -26.53
C ALA A 300 -61.17 5.89 -27.31
N ALA A 301 -60.58 5.58 -28.47
CA ALA A 301 -60.67 4.46 -29.41
C ALA A 301 -59.56 4.61 -30.51
N THR A 302 -59.23 3.51 -31.21
CA THR A 302 -58.90 3.40 -32.66
C THR A 302 -57.66 4.14 -33.24
N THR A 303 -56.81 3.65 -34.15
CA THR A 303 -56.91 2.67 -35.24
C THR A 303 -55.52 2.29 -35.80
N SER A 304 -55.39 1.04 -36.28
CA SER A 304 -54.63 0.49 -37.43
C SER A 304 -53.36 1.21 -37.93
N ALA A 305 -52.18 0.58 -37.89
CA ALA A 305 -51.71 -0.52 -38.75
C ALA A 305 -51.54 -0.13 -40.23
N THR A 306 -50.30 -0.29 -40.74
CA THR A 306 -49.92 -1.03 -41.96
C THR A 306 -48.62 -0.44 -42.56
N GLU A 307 -47.53 -1.21 -42.49
CA GLU A 307 -46.36 -1.11 -43.38
C GLU A 307 -46.76 -1.38 -44.85
N PRO A 308 -45.96 -0.99 -45.85
CA PRO A 308 -45.02 -1.99 -46.33
C PRO A 308 -43.65 -1.47 -46.77
N SER A 309 -42.75 -2.45 -46.83
CA SER A 309 -41.48 -2.55 -47.53
C SER A 309 -41.48 -2.01 -48.97
N ASP A 310 -40.35 -1.48 -49.43
CA ASP A 310 -39.37 -2.22 -50.25
C ASP A 310 -38.38 -1.29 -50.97
N GLN A 311 -37.11 -1.64 -50.80
CA GLN A 311 -36.04 -1.78 -51.80
C GLN A 311 -35.66 -0.64 -52.77
N GLU A 312 -34.32 -0.48 -52.76
CA GLU A 312 -33.42 -0.45 -53.92
C GLU A 312 -32.91 0.89 -54.47
N SER A 313 -31.58 0.88 -54.63
CA SER A 313 -30.78 1.53 -55.67
C SER A 313 -30.16 2.90 -55.38
N ALA A 314 -28.88 2.83 -55.03
CA ALA A 314 -27.88 3.81 -55.48
C ALA A 314 -27.81 3.79 -57.04
N PRO A 315 -27.32 4.87 -57.69
CA PRO A 315 -25.89 4.92 -57.95
C PRO A 315 -25.24 6.31 -57.93
N SER A 316 -23.91 6.25 -57.88
CA SER A 316 -22.87 7.26 -58.10
C SER A 316 -23.12 8.33 -59.17
N SER A 317 -22.54 9.53 -59.01
CA SER A 317 -21.36 9.97 -59.81
C SER A 317 -20.97 11.46 -59.62
N THR A 318 -19.69 11.64 -59.29
CA THR A 318 -18.69 12.58 -59.87
C THR A 318 -18.96 14.09 -60.10
N ALA A 319 -18.00 14.89 -59.60
CA ALA A 319 -17.32 16.07 -60.19
C ALA A 319 -17.24 17.21 -59.14
N SER A 320 -16.13 17.49 -58.46
CA SER A 320 -14.85 18.08 -58.89
C SER A 320 -14.97 19.43 -59.60
N THR A 321 -14.72 20.51 -58.84
CA THR A 321 -13.96 21.70 -59.28
C THR A 321 -13.41 22.46 -58.06
N ALA A 322 -12.09 22.62 -58.05
CA ALA A 322 -11.30 23.58 -57.27
C ALA A 322 -11.72 25.04 -57.62
N THR A 323 -11.43 26.13 -56.90
CA THR A 323 -10.20 26.64 -56.26
C THR A 323 -10.64 27.93 -55.55
N THR A 324 -10.18 28.31 -54.35
CA THR A 324 -9.13 29.33 -54.11
C THR A 324 -9.07 29.62 -52.60
N PRO A 325 -7.87 29.81 -52.00
CA PRO A 325 -7.67 29.73 -50.56
C PRO A 325 -7.79 31.09 -49.86
N VAL A 326 -8.24 31.06 -48.60
CA VAL A 326 -8.18 32.22 -47.68
C VAL A 326 -6.86 32.16 -46.91
N GLN A 327 -6.25 33.34 -46.89
CA GLN A 327 -4.87 33.68 -46.56
C GLN A 327 -4.63 33.70 -45.04
N ALA A 328 -3.54 33.08 -44.60
CA ALA A 328 -2.97 33.24 -43.26
C ALA A 328 -2.27 34.61 -43.12
N PRO A 329 -2.32 35.27 -41.96
CA PRO A 329 -1.43 36.39 -41.66
C PRO A 329 -0.20 35.91 -40.89
N GLU A 330 0.99 36.20 -41.45
CA GLU A 330 2.29 36.14 -40.78
C GLU A 330 2.57 37.41 -39.95
N PRO A 331 3.57 37.37 -39.03
CA PRO A 331 3.59 38.20 -37.83
C PRO A 331 4.22 39.59 -38.05
N SER A 332 3.68 40.58 -37.34
CA SER A 332 4.22 41.94 -37.32
C SER A 332 5.20 42.14 -36.16
N THR A 333 6.40 42.55 -36.51
CA THR A 333 7.52 42.92 -35.65
C THR A 333 7.27 44.31 -35.04
N GLN A 334 7.24 44.45 -33.71
CA GLN A 334 7.59 45.70 -33.04
C GLN A 334 7.84 45.47 -31.53
N ALA A 335 9.08 45.73 -31.12
CA ALA A 335 9.48 45.87 -29.72
C ALA A 335 9.09 47.27 -29.18
N PRO A 336 8.84 47.37 -27.87
CA PRO A 336 9.33 48.52 -27.12
C PRO A 336 10.10 48.13 -25.85
N GLU A 337 11.15 48.90 -25.60
CA GLU A 337 12.07 48.89 -24.46
C GLU A 337 11.45 49.48 -23.16
N PRO A 338 12.13 49.38 -22.00
CA PRO A 338 11.49 49.24 -20.69
C PRO A 338 11.21 50.57 -19.99
N SER A 339 10.13 50.60 -19.21
CA SER A 339 9.78 51.72 -18.33
C SER A 339 10.33 51.50 -16.91
N THR A 340 11.28 52.36 -16.53
CA THR A 340 11.73 52.62 -15.15
C THR A 340 10.64 53.24 -14.27
N PRO A 341 10.64 52.99 -12.95
CA PRO A 341 9.62 53.47 -12.02
C PRO A 341 9.92 54.90 -11.52
N VAL A 342 8.89 55.73 -11.39
CA VAL A 342 8.95 57.02 -10.69
C VAL A 342 8.40 56.85 -9.28
N ALA A 343 9.20 57.32 -8.33
CA ALA A 343 8.92 57.40 -6.91
C ALA A 343 7.90 58.49 -6.58
N GLU A 344 7.08 58.26 -5.54
CA GLU A 344 6.59 59.34 -4.70
C GLU A 344 6.74 58.95 -3.21
N ARG A 345 7.43 59.83 -2.50
CA ARG A 345 7.66 59.81 -1.06
C ARG A 345 6.49 60.50 -0.35
N SER A 346 6.10 60.02 0.82
CA SER A 346 6.06 60.82 2.06
C SER A 346 5.77 59.93 3.28
N ALA A 347 6.59 60.10 4.31
CA ALA A 347 6.60 59.44 5.62
C ALA A 347 5.87 60.31 6.67
N PRO A 348 6.06 60.18 8.01
CA PRO A 348 6.30 59.04 8.93
C PRO A 348 5.37 59.09 10.19
N VAL A 349 5.74 58.35 11.27
CA VAL A 349 5.39 58.49 12.72
C VAL A 349 4.31 57.49 13.20
N ALA A 350 4.40 56.73 14.30
CA ALA A 350 5.43 56.38 15.30
C ALA A 350 4.97 55.14 16.11
N GLU A 351 5.90 54.44 16.76
CA GLU A 351 5.66 53.45 17.84
C GLU A 351 5.05 54.10 19.10
N PRO A 352 4.42 53.30 19.98
CA PRO A 352 5.09 53.04 21.27
C PRO A 352 4.83 51.64 21.90
N SER A 353 5.94 51.04 22.36
CA SER A 353 6.22 50.38 23.67
C SER A 353 5.24 49.43 24.39
N THR A 354 5.83 48.31 24.82
CA THR A 354 5.49 47.40 25.93
C THR A 354 5.11 48.06 27.26
N PRO A 355 4.42 47.34 28.15
CA PRO A 355 4.86 47.32 29.55
C PRO A 355 4.89 45.92 30.21
N SER A 356 5.71 45.87 31.26
CA SER A 356 6.03 44.78 32.18
C SER A 356 5.08 44.72 33.39
N ALA A 357 5.06 43.54 34.03
CA ALA A 357 4.37 43.01 35.22
C ALA A 357 3.98 43.94 36.39
N ALA A 358 2.84 43.60 37.04
CA ALA A 358 2.67 43.60 38.51
C ALA A 358 1.42 42.80 38.95
N SER A 359 1.57 42.06 40.06
CA SER A 359 0.63 41.17 40.75
C SER A 359 -0.49 41.88 41.52
N VAL A 360 -1.68 41.26 41.69
CA VAL A 360 -2.56 41.35 42.88
C VAL A 360 -3.43 40.08 43.04
N GLU A 361 -3.61 39.68 44.31
CA GLU A 361 -4.35 38.56 44.91
C GLU A 361 -5.86 38.41 44.63
N GLN A 362 -6.28 37.12 44.66
CA GLN A 362 -7.47 36.46 45.26
C GLN A 362 -8.85 37.15 45.34
N ALA A 363 -9.89 36.41 44.91
CA ALA A 363 -11.01 36.00 45.78
C ALA A 363 -11.85 34.86 45.16
N ASP A 364 -12.25 33.93 46.03
CA ASP A 364 -13.03 32.69 45.85
C ASP A 364 -14.43 32.83 45.24
N ILE A 365 -14.87 31.83 44.45
CA ILE A 365 -16.22 31.24 44.52
C ILE A 365 -16.18 29.72 44.22
N ALA A 366 -16.38 28.93 45.28
CA ALA A 366 -16.85 27.53 45.39
C ALA A 366 -18.13 27.25 44.55
N THR A 367 -18.55 26.07 44.07
CA THR A 367 -18.20 24.63 44.14
C THR A 367 -19.19 23.94 43.19
N THR A 368 -18.85 22.84 42.51
CA THR A 368 -19.75 21.67 42.36
C THR A 368 -18.95 20.46 41.88
N SER A 369 -19.02 19.39 42.67
CA SER A 369 -18.23 18.16 42.60
C SER A 369 -18.95 17.06 41.81
N LYS A 370 -18.18 16.19 41.13
CA LYS A 370 -18.49 14.76 40.91
C LYS A 370 -17.20 14.00 40.50
N PRO A 371 -17.14 12.66 40.61
CA PRO A 371 -16.39 11.95 41.65
C PRO A 371 -15.09 11.29 41.16
N ALA A 372 -14.22 10.97 42.12
CA ALA A 372 -12.91 10.34 41.95
C ALA A 372 -12.99 8.92 41.34
N ALA A 373 -12.15 8.69 40.34
CA ALA A 373 -11.66 7.37 39.93
C ALA A 373 -10.18 7.26 40.34
N SER A 374 -9.79 6.09 40.84
CA SER A 374 -8.53 5.82 41.52
C SER A 374 -7.31 5.92 40.60
N ASN A 375 -6.29 6.63 41.07
CA ASN A 375 -4.94 6.67 40.49
C ASN A 375 -4.31 5.27 40.45
N ALA A 376 -4.07 4.77 39.24
CA ALA A 376 -2.85 4.03 38.93
C ALA A 376 -1.98 4.99 38.10
N SER A 377 -0.91 5.48 38.71
CA SER A 377 0.04 6.37 38.04
C SER A 377 0.86 5.53 37.07
N SER A 378 0.79 5.83 35.78
CA SER A 378 1.80 5.42 34.82
C SER A 378 3.17 5.96 35.31
N PRO A 379 4.26 5.18 35.23
CA PRO A 379 5.58 5.68 35.61
C PRO A 379 5.99 6.82 34.67
N GLU A 380 6.52 7.91 35.22
CA GLU A 380 7.23 8.94 34.46
C GLU A 380 8.39 8.30 33.69
N PRO A 381 8.70 8.76 32.46
CA PRO A 381 9.89 8.33 31.73
C PRO A 381 11.13 8.59 32.60
N GLN A 382 11.82 7.53 33.01
CA GLN A 382 13.10 7.65 33.69
C GLN A 382 14.15 8.09 32.67
N ALA A 383 14.95 9.09 33.03
CA ALA A 383 16.09 9.50 32.21
C ALA A 383 17.02 8.30 31.98
N PRO A 384 17.63 8.17 30.79
CA PRO A 384 18.56 7.08 30.49
C PRO A 384 19.70 7.00 31.53
N PRO A 385 20.17 5.79 31.88
CA PRO A 385 21.28 5.62 32.80
C PRO A 385 22.58 6.19 32.20
N GLU A 386 23.39 6.89 33.01
CA GLU A 386 24.70 7.41 32.57
C GLU A 386 25.58 6.26 32.05
N GLY A 387 26.09 6.39 30.81
CA GLY A 387 26.95 5.38 30.17
C GLY A 387 26.21 4.45 29.22
N SER A 388 24.96 4.77 28.90
CA SER A 388 24.19 4.05 27.88
C SER A 388 24.88 4.12 26.51
N LEU A 389 24.58 3.17 25.62
CA LEU A 389 25.08 3.18 24.26
C LEU A 389 24.78 4.50 23.54
N ALA A 390 23.55 5.02 23.68
CA ALA A 390 23.13 6.27 23.05
C ALA A 390 23.93 7.51 23.53
N ASP A 391 24.36 7.55 24.81
CA ASP A 391 25.13 8.67 25.38
C ASP A 391 26.49 8.90 24.69
N HIS A 392 27.00 7.90 23.97
CA HIS A 392 28.28 7.96 23.28
C HIS A 392 28.20 8.63 21.90
N TYR A 393 27.00 8.98 21.43
CA TYR A 393 26.75 9.53 20.10
C TYR A 393 25.94 10.82 20.14
N GLU A 394 26.09 11.63 19.08
CA GLU A 394 25.42 12.92 18.95
C GLU A 394 24.15 12.84 18.09
N ALA A 395 23.95 11.75 17.34
CA ALA A 395 22.74 11.48 16.55
C ALA A 395 22.60 9.99 16.22
N LEU A 396 21.37 9.56 15.93
CA LEU A 396 21.07 8.23 15.40
C LEU A 396 20.68 8.32 13.93
N LEU A 397 21.22 7.41 13.13
CA LEU A 397 20.78 7.14 11.76
C LEU A 397 20.05 5.79 11.78
N LEU A 398 18.73 5.84 11.83
CA LEU A 398 17.86 4.70 12.08
C LEU A 398 17.33 4.12 10.77
N ASP A 399 17.58 2.85 10.51
CA ASP A 399 16.77 2.10 9.55
C ASP A 399 15.30 1.99 10.02
N LEU A 400 14.37 1.66 9.12
CA LEU A 400 12.94 1.60 9.38
C LEU A 400 12.42 0.17 9.51
N ASP A 401 12.28 -0.53 8.38
CA ASP A 401 11.65 -1.84 8.27
C ASP A 401 12.53 -2.92 8.91
N GLY A 402 12.06 -3.53 10.01
CA GLY A 402 12.81 -4.50 10.80
C GLY A 402 13.59 -3.88 11.96
N THR A 403 13.70 -2.55 12.01
CA THR A 403 14.42 -1.83 13.07
C THR A 403 13.48 -1.01 13.96
N VAL A 404 12.74 -0.05 13.39
CA VAL A 404 11.79 0.82 14.11
C VAL A 404 10.39 0.20 14.12
N PHE A 405 10.01 -0.49 13.04
CA PHE A 405 8.73 -1.18 12.93
C PHE A 405 8.85 -2.44 12.07
N ALA A 406 7.93 -3.39 12.26
CA ALA A 406 7.78 -4.57 11.42
C ALA A 406 6.33 -4.64 10.94
N GLY A 407 6.12 -4.50 9.63
CA GLY A 407 4.78 -4.38 9.07
C GLY A 407 4.09 -3.10 9.54
N LYS A 408 2.95 -3.22 10.23
CA LYS A 408 2.16 -2.08 10.74
C LYS A 408 2.44 -1.74 12.21
N GLU A 409 3.27 -2.53 12.87
CA GLU A 409 3.52 -2.40 14.31
C GLU A 409 4.95 -1.93 14.61
N PRO A 410 5.15 -1.00 15.55
CA PRO A 410 6.48 -0.71 16.11
C PRO A 410 7.16 -1.97 16.64
N THR A 411 8.47 -2.06 16.49
CA THR A 411 9.25 -3.11 17.16
C THR A 411 9.20 -2.92 18.68
N HIS A 412 9.52 -3.99 19.42
CA HIS A 412 9.44 -3.98 20.88
C HIS A 412 10.23 -2.80 21.48
N GLY A 413 9.57 -2.05 22.37
CA GLY A 413 10.18 -0.92 23.07
C GLY A 413 10.56 0.30 22.22
N ALA A 414 10.46 0.24 20.88
CA ALA A 414 10.95 1.27 19.96
C ALA A 414 10.49 2.69 20.30
N ARG A 415 9.17 2.89 20.45
CA ARG A 415 8.62 4.21 20.77
C ARG A 415 9.13 4.74 22.10
N GLY A 416 9.03 3.92 23.15
CA GLY A 416 9.42 4.31 24.50
C GLY A 416 10.90 4.65 24.60
N THR A 417 11.75 3.90 23.91
CA THR A 417 13.18 4.18 23.87
C THR A 417 13.49 5.45 23.08
N LEU A 418 12.98 5.59 21.86
CA LEU A 418 13.26 6.77 21.03
C LEU A 418 12.70 8.07 21.64
N ASP A 419 11.55 8.03 22.30
CA ASP A 419 10.98 9.19 23.01
C ASP A 419 11.81 9.59 24.25
N ALA A 420 12.54 8.65 24.85
CA ALA A 420 13.37 8.90 26.03
C ALA A 420 14.75 9.51 25.68
N LEU A 421 15.13 9.48 24.41
CA LEU A 421 16.43 9.93 23.92
C LEU A 421 16.38 11.39 23.44
N ASP A 422 17.19 12.26 24.04
CA ASP A 422 17.35 13.66 23.65
C ASP A 422 18.49 13.86 22.64
N LEU A 423 18.45 13.12 21.53
CA LEU A 423 19.38 13.29 20.41
C LEU A 423 18.66 13.25 19.05
N PRO A 424 19.18 13.95 18.03
CA PRO A 424 18.65 13.90 16.67
C PRO A 424 18.48 12.48 16.14
N GLN A 425 17.27 12.16 15.70
CA GLN A 425 16.91 10.90 15.06
C GLN A 425 16.66 11.17 13.57
N ILE A 426 17.50 10.58 12.72
CA ILE A 426 17.36 10.64 11.26
C ILE A 426 16.92 9.26 10.79
N PHE A 427 15.76 9.17 10.17
CA PHE A 427 15.18 7.95 9.64
C PHE A 427 15.64 7.71 8.21
N VAL A 428 16.22 6.55 7.94
CA VAL A 428 17.00 6.27 6.74
C VAL A 428 16.48 5.00 6.08
N THR A 429 15.76 5.13 4.96
CA THR A 429 15.14 3.98 4.28
C THR A 429 15.62 3.78 2.84
N ASN A 430 15.83 2.51 2.49
CA ASN A 430 16.08 2.09 1.12
C ASN A 430 14.80 2.03 0.27
N ASN A 431 13.61 2.08 0.88
CA ASN A 431 12.36 2.04 0.15
C ASN A 431 12.15 3.35 -0.63
N ALA A 432 11.98 3.22 -1.95
CA ALA A 432 11.81 4.34 -2.88
C ALA A 432 10.34 4.58 -3.29
N SER A 433 9.40 3.81 -2.74
CA SER A 433 7.98 3.89 -3.11
C SER A 433 7.27 5.09 -2.52
N ARG A 434 7.64 5.48 -1.29
CA ARG A 434 7.06 6.58 -0.51
C ARG A 434 8.00 7.78 -0.46
N ARG A 435 7.39 8.97 -0.46
CA ARG A 435 8.06 10.25 -0.25
C ARG A 435 8.35 10.48 1.24
N PRO A 436 9.28 11.37 1.61
CA PRO A 436 9.67 11.57 3.01
C PRO A 436 8.51 12.05 3.89
N ASN A 437 7.60 12.88 3.36
CA ASN A 437 6.41 13.34 4.07
C ASN A 437 5.44 12.18 4.36
N GLU A 438 5.29 11.24 3.44
CA GLU A 438 4.46 10.04 3.60
C GLU A 438 5.09 9.07 4.63
N VAL A 439 6.40 8.91 4.61
CA VAL A 439 7.14 8.13 5.61
C VAL A 439 7.00 8.75 7.00
N ALA A 440 7.15 10.08 7.11
CA ALA A 440 6.96 10.79 8.38
C ALA A 440 5.52 10.66 8.89
N ALA A 441 4.52 10.79 8.01
CA ALA A 441 3.12 10.56 8.36
C ALA A 441 2.86 9.12 8.82
N HIS A 442 3.51 8.14 8.19
CA HIS A 442 3.40 6.74 8.58
C HIS A 442 4.01 6.49 9.97
N LEU A 443 5.21 7.01 10.24
CA LEU A 443 5.83 6.99 11.57
C LEU A 443 4.93 7.66 12.61
N ALA A 444 4.33 8.80 12.28
CA ALA A 444 3.40 9.50 13.17
C ALA A 444 2.10 8.71 13.43
N SER A 445 1.58 7.98 12.43
CA SER A 445 0.44 7.08 12.62
C SER A 445 0.77 5.93 13.58
N MET A 446 2.05 5.54 13.60
CA MET A 446 2.65 4.64 14.57
C MET A 446 3.21 5.40 15.78
N GLY A 447 2.67 6.58 16.13
CA GLY A 447 2.97 7.28 17.38
C GLY A 447 4.42 7.72 17.59
N PHE A 448 5.27 7.70 16.58
CA PHE A 448 6.61 8.30 16.64
C PHE A 448 6.55 9.80 16.34
N SER A 449 7.38 10.58 17.03
CA SER A 449 7.55 12.01 16.72
C SER A 449 8.53 12.18 15.56
N ALA A 450 8.03 12.14 14.32
CA ALA A 450 8.84 12.26 13.10
C ALA A 450 8.35 13.40 12.19
N THR A 451 9.28 14.16 11.63
CA THR A 451 9.03 15.19 10.62
C THR A 451 9.72 14.86 9.29
N GLU A 452 9.28 15.48 8.20
CA GLU A 452 9.81 15.24 6.85
C GLU A 452 11.32 15.48 6.76
N ASP A 453 11.84 16.49 7.46
CA ASP A 453 13.26 16.84 7.49
C ASP A 453 14.12 15.83 8.26
N GLN A 454 13.52 14.92 9.01
CA GLN A 454 14.20 13.81 9.67
C GLN A 454 14.25 12.56 8.79
N VAL A 455 13.56 12.51 7.66
CA VAL A 455 13.52 11.31 6.79
C VAL A 455 14.47 11.48 5.61
N VAL A 456 15.26 10.46 5.32
CA VAL A 456 16.14 10.35 4.15
C VAL A 456 15.79 9.07 3.40
N THR A 457 15.39 9.21 2.14
CA THR A 457 15.03 8.06 1.29
C THR A 457 16.02 7.85 0.15
N SER A 458 16.09 6.61 -0.33
CA SER A 458 16.88 6.27 -1.51
C SER A 458 16.37 6.94 -2.80
N ALA A 459 15.06 7.24 -2.90
CA ALA A 459 14.48 7.96 -4.04
C ALA A 459 15.05 9.38 -4.15
N GLN A 460 15.08 10.12 -3.03
CA GLN A 460 15.65 11.47 -2.99
C GLN A 460 17.14 11.47 -3.32
N THR A 461 17.86 10.52 -2.73
CA THR A 461 19.30 10.35 -2.97
C THR A 461 19.58 10.04 -4.45
N ALA A 462 18.79 9.15 -5.05
CA ALA A 462 18.91 8.77 -6.45
C ALA A 462 18.59 9.93 -7.40
N ALA A 463 17.56 10.72 -7.09
CA ALA A 463 17.22 11.92 -7.87
C ALA A 463 18.32 12.99 -7.76
N ARG A 464 18.87 13.24 -6.57
CA ARG A 464 20.01 14.15 -6.40
C ARG A 464 21.22 13.66 -7.22
N LEU A 465 21.58 12.38 -7.08
CA LEU A 465 22.68 11.78 -7.82
C LEU A 465 22.47 11.89 -9.33
N LEU A 466 21.25 11.67 -9.81
CA LEU A 466 20.87 11.85 -11.20
C LEU A 466 21.16 13.28 -11.67
N SER A 467 20.74 14.29 -10.92
CA SER A 467 20.95 15.71 -11.26
C SER A 467 22.42 16.12 -11.34
N GLU A 468 23.30 15.44 -10.59
CA GLU A 468 24.75 15.68 -10.61
C GLU A 468 25.42 15.09 -11.87
N HIS A 469 24.79 14.09 -12.49
CA HIS A 469 25.36 13.35 -13.63
C HIS A 469 24.74 13.71 -14.99
N VAL A 470 23.58 14.37 -15.01
CA VAL A 470 22.90 14.77 -16.26
C VAL A 470 22.91 16.28 -16.46
N GLN A 471 22.82 16.72 -17.72
CA GLN A 471 22.73 18.16 -18.02
C GLN A 471 21.35 18.70 -17.60
N PRO A 472 21.27 19.95 -17.12
CA PRO A 472 19.97 20.59 -16.83
C PRO A 472 19.02 20.53 -18.02
N GLY A 473 17.76 20.13 -17.78
CA GLY A 473 16.75 19.95 -18.83
C GLY A 473 16.80 18.60 -19.57
N SER A 474 17.72 17.69 -19.19
CA SER A 474 17.70 16.30 -19.65
C SER A 474 16.42 15.58 -19.21
N ARG A 475 16.11 14.46 -19.86
CA ARG A 475 15.02 13.56 -19.44
C ARG A 475 15.57 12.25 -18.91
N ALA A 476 14.94 11.69 -17.89
CA ALA A 476 15.21 10.36 -17.36
C ALA A 476 13.99 9.46 -17.54
N LEU A 477 14.20 8.21 -17.92
CA LEU A 477 13.18 7.17 -17.89
C LEU A 477 13.09 6.63 -16.47
N VAL A 478 11.89 6.68 -15.89
CA VAL A 478 11.64 6.24 -14.52
C VAL A 478 11.02 4.86 -14.55
N LEU A 479 11.66 3.91 -13.86
CA LEU A 479 11.08 2.61 -13.52
C LEU A 479 10.81 2.64 -12.02
N GLY A 480 9.55 2.74 -11.62
CA GLY A 480 9.19 2.91 -10.22
C GLY A 480 7.85 3.64 -10.09
N THR A 481 7.50 4.01 -8.86
CA THR A 481 6.24 4.70 -8.55
C THR A 481 6.24 6.16 -9.04
N ASP A 482 5.07 6.79 -9.03
CA ASP A 482 4.93 8.23 -9.27
C ASP A 482 5.70 9.08 -8.24
N GLY A 483 5.89 8.57 -7.02
CA GLY A 483 6.74 9.17 -6.00
C GLY A 483 8.18 9.35 -6.49
N LEU A 484 8.79 8.29 -7.05
CA LEU A 484 10.12 8.38 -7.64
C LEU A 484 10.16 9.34 -8.84
N ALA A 485 9.12 9.32 -9.69
CA ALA A 485 9.03 10.25 -10.82
C ALA A 485 8.93 11.71 -10.36
N GLN A 486 8.28 11.96 -9.23
CA GLN A 486 8.17 13.29 -8.65
C GLN A 486 9.51 13.79 -8.09
N GLU A 487 10.28 12.95 -7.39
CA GLU A 487 11.63 13.30 -6.92
C GLU A 487 12.56 13.71 -8.09
N VAL A 488 12.45 13.02 -9.23
CA VAL A 488 13.18 13.36 -10.47
C VAL A 488 12.78 14.74 -11.01
N ARG A 489 11.49 15.09 -10.98
CA ARG A 489 11.01 16.41 -11.42
C ARG A 489 11.50 17.53 -10.51
N GLU A 490 11.55 17.29 -9.20
CA GLU A 490 11.92 18.29 -8.21
C GLU A 490 13.40 18.68 -8.29
N VAL A 491 14.26 17.77 -8.72
CA VAL A 491 15.67 18.09 -9.05
C VAL A 491 15.85 18.71 -10.45
N GLY A 492 14.75 19.03 -11.14
CA GLY A 492 14.76 19.73 -12.43
C GLY A 492 15.06 18.83 -13.64
N VAL A 493 14.92 17.51 -13.50
CA VAL A 493 15.08 16.54 -14.60
C VAL A 493 13.69 16.16 -15.13
N GLY A 494 13.53 16.19 -16.46
CA GLY A 494 12.26 15.80 -17.09
C GLY A 494 12.04 14.29 -17.04
N VAL A 495 10.79 13.84 -17.09
CA VAL A 495 10.46 12.40 -17.15
C VAL A 495 10.20 11.98 -18.60
N ALA A 496 10.84 10.89 -19.03
CA ALA A 496 10.60 10.20 -20.30
C ALA A 496 9.57 9.08 -20.11
N ARG A 497 8.81 8.77 -21.17
CA ARG A 497 7.79 7.70 -21.15
C ARG A 497 8.24 6.44 -21.89
N SER A 498 9.29 6.54 -22.71
CA SER A 498 9.84 5.42 -23.49
C SER A 498 11.33 5.65 -23.79
N ALA A 499 12.06 4.59 -24.10
CA ALA A 499 13.41 4.64 -24.67
C ALA A 499 13.47 5.46 -25.98
N ASP A 500 12.38 5.51 -26.76
CA ASP A 500 12.30 6.30 -27.98
C ASP A 500 12.40 7.82 -27.74
N ASP A 501 12.08 8.28 -26.52
CA ASP A 501 12.31 9.67 -26.09
C ASP A 501 13.81 10.00 -25.93
N ARG A 502 14.70 9.01 -26.07
CA ARG A 502 16.15 9.10 -25.86
C ARG A 502 16.50 9.72 -24.51
N PRO A 503 16.04 9.11 -23.40
CA PRO A 503 16.38 9.58 -22.07
C PRO A 503 17.90 9.56 -21.88
N ALA A 504 18.43 10.56 -21.18
CA ALA A 504 19.85 10.62 -20.81
C ALA A 504 20.20 9.63 -19.68
N ALA A 505 19.19 9.22 -18.91
CA ALA A 505 19.35 8.28 -17.82
C ALA A 505 18.11 7.40 -17.63
N VAL A 506 18.30 6.26 -16.99
CA VAL A 506 17.29 5.38 -16.42
C VAL A 506 17.46 5.43 -14.91
N ILE A 507 16.39 5.74 -14.18
CA ILE A 507 16.35 5.67 -12.72
C ILE A 507 15.34 4.60 -12.31
N GLN A 508 15.79 3.64 -11.50
CA GLN A 508 15.04 2.43 -11.18
C GLN A 508 14.86 2.26 -9.68
N GLY A 509 13.61 2.25 -9.23
CA GLY A 509 13.18 1.82 -7.90
C GLY A 509 12.06 0.79 -7.97
N PHE A 510 11.70 0.24 -6.81
CA PHE A 510 10.63 -0.74 -6.72
C PHE A 510 9.27 -0.12 -7.07
N SER A 511 8.47 -0.85 -7.86
CA SER A 511 7.04 -0.64 -8.03
C SER A 511 6.39 -2.00 -8.29
N PRO A 512 5.22 -2.28 -7.68
CA PRO A 512 4.48 -3.53 -7.91
C PRO A 512 4.05 -3.70 -9.38
N ASP A 513 3.85 -2.58 -10.10
CA ASP A 513 3.44 -2.57 -11.51
C ASP A 513 4.59 -2.83 -12.50
N THR A 514 5.82 -2.95 -11.99
CA THR A 514 7.00 -3.22 -12.83
C THR A 514 6.84 -4.56 -13.52
N ASN A 515 6.82 -4.55 -14.85
CA ASN A 515 6.56 -5.71 -15.68
C ASN A 515 7.57 -5.83 -16.82
N TRP A 516 7.41 -6.85 -17.65
CA TRP A 516 8.31 -7.10 -18.78
C TRP A 516 8.47 -5.88 -19.71
N SER A 517 7.40 -5.12 -19.95
CA SER A 517 7.43 -3.96 -20.85
C SER A 517 8.31 -2.85 -20.29
N THR A 518 8.15 -2.51 -19.01
CA THR A 518 8.92 -1.43 -18.38
C THR A 518 10.40 -1.80 -18.26
N LEU A 519 10.71 -3.05 -17.89
CA LEU A 519 12.09 -3.56 -17.87
C LEU A 519 12.74 -3.55 -19.27
N SER A 520 11.95 -3.84 -20.32
CA SER A 520 12.42 -3.79 -21.70
C SER A 520 12.75 -2.37 -22.16
N GLU A 521 11.94 -1.38 -21.80
CA GLU A 521 12.23 0.03 -22.09
C GLU A 521 13.52 0.50 -21.40
N ALA A 522 13.75 0.12 -20.14
CA ALA A 522 15.03 0.36 -19.47
C ALA A 522 16.20 -0.28 -20.24
N ALA A 523 16.08 -1.56 -20.58
CA ALA A 523 17.15 -2.27 -21.28
C ALA A 523 17.50 -1.61 -22.63
N LEU A 524 16.48 -1.14 -23.38
CA LEU A 524 16.69 -0.40 -24.62
C LEU A 524 17.40 0.94 -24.39
N ALA A 525 16.95 1.73 -23.42
CA ALA A 525 17.57 3.01 -23.08
C ALA A 525 19.03 2.85 -22.62
N ILE A 526 19.30 1.85 -21.75
CA ILE A 526 20.64 1.55 -21.25
C ILE A 526 21.57 1.11 -22.39
N ARG A 527 21.11 0.25 -23.29
CA ARG A 527 21.88 -0.16 -24.48
C ARG A 527 22.15 0.99 -25.44
N ALA A 528 21.29 2.01 -25.45
CA ALA A 528 21.49 3.25 -26.20
C ALA A 528 22.45 4.24 -25.50
N GLY A 529 22.96 3.90 -24.31
CA GLY A 529 23.96 4.68 -23.59
C GLY A 529 23.40 5.57 -22.48
N ALA A 530 22.13 5.38 -22.08
CA ALA A 530 21.59 6.08 -20.92
C ALA A 530 22.34 5.67 -19.64
N LEU A 531 22.64 6.64 -18.78
CA LEU A 531 23.16 6.37 -17.43
C LEU A 531 22.13 5.56 -16.65
N TRP A 532 22.54 4.53 -15.91
CA TRP A 532 21.62 3.75 -15.09
C TRP A 532 21.87 3.99 -13.61
N ILE A 533 20.82 4.37 -12.88
CA ILE A 533 20.82 4.58 -11.43
C ILE A 533 19.74 3.70 -10.82
N ALA A 534 20.08 2.95 -9.77
CA ALA A 534 19.14 2.17 -8.97
C ALA A 534 18.99 2.80 -7.58
N THR A 535 17.77 2.85 -7.06
CA THR A 535 17.51 3.39 -5.71
C THR A 535 18.09 2.45 -4.65
N ASN A 536 17.95 1.14 -4.81
CA ASN A 536 18.59 0.12 -3.98
C ASN A 536 18.76 -1.18 -4.79
N THR A 537 19.52 -2.12 -4.25
CA THR A 537 19.72 -3.45 -4.85
C THR A 537 19.24 -4.58 -3.94
N ASP A 538 18.22 -4.32 -3.13
CA ASP A 538 17.66 -5.30 -2.20
C ASP A 538 16.99 -6.43 -2.98
N ALA A 539 17.52 -7.66 -2.85
CA ALA A 539 17.04 -8.80 -3.63
C ALA A 539 15.58 -9.16 -3.29
N THR A 540 15.19 -8.98 -2.03
CA THR A 540 13.88 -9.33 -1.51
C THR A 540 13.17 -8.16 -0.86
N LEU A 541 11.85 -8.21 -0.82
CA LEU A 541 10.99 -7.26 -0.10
C LEU A 541 10.20 -8.04 0.98
N PRO A 542 10.37 -7.75 2.28
CA PRO A 542 9.57 -8.39 3.33
C PRO A 542 8.07 -8.10 3.18
N SER A 543 7.26 -9.12 3.45
CA SER A 543 5.79 -9.01 3.53
C SER A 543 5.24 -10.04 4.52
N GLU A 544 3.98 -9.90 4.91
CA GLU A 544 3.28 -10.89 5.75
C GLU A 544 3.22 -12.29 5.12
N ARG A 545 3.30 -12.36 3.77
CA ARG A 545 3.34 -13.62 3.02
C ARG A 545 4.75 -14.24 2.90
N GLY A 546 5.76 -13.58 3.49
CA GLY A 546 7.17 -13.93 3.35
C GLY A 546 7.94 -12.98 2.43
N LEU A 547 9.12 -13.42 1.98
CA LEU A 547 10.04 -12.62 1.17
C LEU A 547 9.58 -12.56 -0.30
N LEU A 548 9.16 -11.38 -0.75
CA LEU A 548 8.80 -11.12 -2.14
C LEU A 548 10.01 -10.67 -2.96
N VAL A 549 9.80 -10.47 -4.26
CA VAL A 549 10.82 -9.95 -5.20
C VAL A 549 11.08 -8.47 -4.91
N GLY A 550 12.31 -8.13 -4.51
CA GLY A 550 12.74 -6.75 -4.28
C GLY A 550 13.28 -6.07 -5.55
N ASN A 551 13.60 -4.77 -5.44
CA ASN A 551 14.14 -4.00 -6.56
C ASN A 551 15.46 -4.58 -7.10
N GLY A 552 16.31 -5.13 -6.23
CA GLY A 552 17.57 -5.77 -6.61
C GLY A 552 17.39 -6.94 -7.56
N SER A 553 16.32 -7.73 -7.39
CA SER A 553 15.99 -8.81 -8.32
C SER A 553 15.56 -8.27 -9.70
N LEU A 554 14.83 -7.14 -9.73
CA LEU A 554 14.47 -6.45 -10.97
C LEU A 554 15.68 -5.81 -11.64
N VAL A 555 16.60 -5.23 -10.84
CA VAL A 555 17.90 -4.72 -11.29
C VAL A 555 18.72 -5.86 -11.90
N ALA A 556 18.78 -7.03 -11.25
CA ALA A 556 19.50 -8.19 -11.76
C ALA A 556 18.96 -8.65 -13.12
N ALA A 557 17.64 -8.58 -13.35
CA ALA A 557 17.05 -8.88 -14.65
C ALA A 557 17.53 -7.91 -15.75
N VAL A 558 17.54 -6.60 -15.46
CA VAL A 558 18.03 -5.58 -16.41
C VAL A 558 19.55 -5.70 -16.63
N ALA A 559 20.32 -5.95 -15.56
CA ALA A 559 21.77 -6.16 -15.64
C ALA A 559 22.10 -7.37 -16.51
N ASN A 560 21.42 -8.50 -16.31
CA ASN A 560 21.57 -9.69 -17.14
C ASN A 560 21.22 -9.39 -18.62
N ALA A 561 20.11 -8.68 -18.84
CA ALA A 561 19.62 -8.36 -20.17
C ALA A 561 20.49 -7.32 -20.91
N THR A 562 21.32 -6.54 -20.23
CA THR A 562 22.11 -5.44 -20.83
C THR A 562 23.62 -5.65 -20.75
N GLY A 563 24.10 -6.39 -19.75
CA GLY A 563 25.51 -6.48 -19.37
C GLY A 563 26.04 -5.23 -18.64
N ALA A 564 25.15 -4.30 -18.24
CA ALA A 564 25.50 -3.09 -17.51
C ALA A 564 25.31 -3.26 -16.00
N GLU A 565 25.89 -2.33 -15.23
CA GLU A 565 25.69 -2.21 -13.78
C GLU A 565 25.19 -0.79 -13.45
N PRO A 566 24.23 -0.63 -12.52
CA PRO A 566 23.74 0.69 -12.13
C PRO A 566 24.69 1.37 -11.14
N LEU A 567 24.63 2.70 -11.08
CA LEU A 567 25.02 3.43 -9.88
C LEU A 567 23.95 3.23 -8.81
N VAL A 568 24.33 2.75 -7.62
CA VAL A 568 23.38 2.50 -6.53
C VAL A 568 23.36 3.71 -5.59
N ALA A 569 22.17 4.24 -5.31
CA ALA A 569 21.99 5.41 -4.46
C ALA A 569 21.83 5.04 -2.97
N GLY A 570 21.04 4.01 -2.68
CA GLY A 570 20.73 3.55 -1.34
C GLY A 570 21.83 2.68 -0.71
N LYS A 571 21.60 2.28 0.53
CA LYS A 571 22.48 1.40 1.33
C LYS A 571 22.75 0.09 0.56
N PRO A 572 23.98 -0.46 0.55
CA PRO A 572 25.16 -0.02 1.31
C PRO A 572 25.97 1.11 0.66
N ALA A 573 25.49 1.73 -0.41
CA ALA A 573 26.25 2.78 -1.08
C ALA A 573 26.33 4.06 -0.22
N ALA A 574 27.51 4.68 -0.25
CA ALA A 574 27.82 5.89 0.51
C ALA A 574 26.88 7.10 0.30
N PRO A 575 26.24 7.34 -0.87
CA PRO A 575 25.48 8.57 -1.09
C PRO A 575 24.34 8.80 -0.10
N LEU A 576 23.54 7.77 0.22
CA LEU A 576 22.41 7.90 1.13
C LEU A 576 22.89 8.11 2.58
N MET A 577 23.95 7.41 2.99
CA MET A 577 24.51 7.59 4.34
C MET A 577 25.16 8.98 4.49
N ALA A 578 25.82 9.49 3.44
CA ALA A 578 26.36 10.84 3.42
C ALA A 578 25.27 11.92 3.50
N ASP A 579 24.12 11.70 2.85
CA ASP A 579 22.97 12.61 2.97
C ASP A 579 22.38 12.59 4.39
N ALA A 580 22.28 11.41 5.01
CA ALA A 580 21.85 11.26 6.39
C ALA A 580 22.80 11.94 7.39
N MET A 581 24.12 11.79 7.23
CA MET A 581 25.13 12.50 8.02
C MET A 581 25.04 14.02 7.84
N LYS A 582 24.85 14.48 6.60
CA LYS A 582 24.71 15.92 6.34
C LYS A 582 23.45 16.49 7.00
N ARG A 583 22.39 15.69 7.07
CA ARG A 583 21.09 16.07 7.66
C ARG A 583 21.12 16.03 9.19
N SER A 584 21.84 15.08 9.80
CA SER A 584 22.06 15.05 11.25
C SER A 584 22.84 16.29 11.73
N GLY A 585 23.72 16.83 10.88
CA GLY A 585 24.51 18.03 11.17
C GLY A 585 25.66 17.78 12.15
N VAL A 586 25.90 16.52 12.51
CA VAL A 586 26.94 16.07 13.45
C VAL A 586 27.85 15.04 12.78
N THR A 587 29.05 14.84 13.35
CA THR A 587 30.02 13.88 12.80
C THR A 587 30.06 12.56 13.54
N ASN A 588 29.60 12.54 14.80
CA ASN A 588 29.58 11.37 15.65
C ASN A 588 28.16 10.78 15.69
N SER A 589 27.80 9.99 14.68
CA SER A 589 26.49 9.35 14.58
C SER A 589 26.61 7.84 14.67
N LEU A 590 25.62 7.20 15.27
CA LEU A 590 25.46 5.74 15.29
C LEU A 590 24.45 5.33 14.22
N VAL A 591 24.84 4.43 13.33
CA VAL A 591 23.89 3.76 12.42
C VAL A 591 23.25 2.59 13.15
N VAL A 592 21.92 2.50 13.14
CA VAL A 592 21.18 1.39 13.75
C VAL A 592 20.32 0.73 12.69
N GLY A 593 20.48 -0.58 12.52
CA GLY A 593 19.74 -1.33 11.51
C GLY A 593 19.78 -2.84 11.74
N ASP A 594 18.96 -3.59 11.00
CA ASP A 594 18.80 -5.03 11.11
C ASP A 594 19.55 -5.80 10.01
N ARG A 595 20.10 -5.10 9.00
CA ARG A 595 20.75 -5.72 7.84
C ARG A 595 22.26 -5.47 7.77
N LEU A 596 23.02 -6.56 7.79
CA LEU A 596 24.48 -6.55 7.65
C LEU A 596 24.93 -5.99 6.29
N ASP A 597 24.29 -6.44 5.21
CA ASP A 597 24.66 -6.12 3.82
C ASP A 597 24.21 -4.73 3.35
N THR A 598 23.37 -4.04 4.12
CA THR A 598 22.92 -2.67 3.83
C THR A 598 23.33 -1.68 4.91
N ASP A 599 22.84 -1.83 6.14
CA ASP A 599 22.99 -0.82 7.19
C ASP A 599 24.40 -0.79 7.71
N ILE A 600 24.89 -1.97 8.10
CA ILE A 600 26.21 -2.13 8.72
C ILE A 600 27.30 -1.88 7.68
N GLN A 601 27.17 -2.48 6.49
CA GLN A 601 28.09 -2.21 5.39
C GLN A 601 28.04 -0.75 4.93
N GLY A 602 26.86 -0.13 4.95
CA GLY A 602 26.68 1.29 4.69
C GLY A 602 27.45 2.16 5.69
N ALA A 603 27.32 1.86 6.99
CA ALA A 603 28.05 2.55 8.06
C ALA A 603 29.57 2.40 7.90
N HIS A 604 30.04 1.17 7.66
CA HIS A 604 31.44 0.88 7.40
C HIS A 604 31.99 1.67 6.21
N SER A 605 31.22 1.81 5.13
CA SER A 605 31.63 2.52 3.91
C SER A 605 31.93 4.01 4.13
N VAL A 606 31.31 4.62 5.14
CA VAL A 606 31.50 6.03 5.52
C VAL A 606 32.30 6.20 6.82
N GLY A 607 32.73 5.10 7.45
CA GLY A 607 33.52 5.11 8.68
C GLY A 607 32.73 5.51 9.93
N LEU A 608 31.43 5.22 9.98
CA LEU A 608 30.59 5.39 11.17
C LEU A 608 30.54 4.09 11.99
N ASP A 609 30.37 4.24 13.30
CA ASP A 609 29.99 3.12 14.17
C ASP A 609 28.56 2.67 13.86
N SER A 610 28.28 1.39 14.09
CA SER A 610 26.97 0.81 13.83
C SER A 610 26.55 -0.21 14.89
N ALA A 611 25.25 -0.22 15.20
CA ALA A 611 24.59 -1.20 16.04
C ALA A 611 23.64 -2.07 15.20
N LEU A 612 23.84 -3.39 15.24
CA LEU A 612 22.91 -4.36 14.67
C LEU A 612 21.79 -4.65 15.68
N VAL A 613 20.52 -4.51 15.27
CA VAL A 613 19.37 -5.05 16.01
C VAL A 613 19.01 -6.45 15.50
N LEU A 614 18.44 -7.30 16.36
CA LEU A 614 18.07 -8.69 16.01
C LEU A 614 16.57 -8.86 15.74
N THR A 615 15.86 -7.77 15.46
CA THR A 615 14.42 -7.74 15.20
C THR A 615 14.03 -7.97 13.75
N GLY A 616 15.00 -7.98 12.83
CA GLY A 616 14.76 -8.03 11.39
C GLY A 616 15.44 -9.20 10.68
N VAL A 617 16.12 -8.92 9.56
CA VAL A 617 16.56 -9.93 8.59
C VAL A 617 17.82 -10.68 9.03
N SER A 618 18.85 -9.98 9.54
CA SER A 618 20.11 -10.65 9.87
C SER A 618 20.00 -11.44 11.17
N THR A 619 20.47 -12.67 11.15
CA THR A 619 20.44 -13.56 12.31
C THR A 619 21.74 -13.46 13.12
N PRO A 620 21.76 -13.95 14.38
CA PRO A 620 23.00 -14.13 15.14
C PRO A 620 24.05 -14.95 14.39
N LYS A 621 23.63 -15.93 13.58
CA LYS A 621 24.52 -16.73 12.75
C LYS A 621 25.17 -15.91 11.64
N ASP A 622 24.38 -15.08 10.94
CA ASP A 622 24.91 -14.18 9.90
C ASP A 622 25.94 -13.22 10.50
N LEU A 623 25.69 -12.70 11.71
CA LEU A 623 26.64 -11.83 12.42
C LEU A 623 27.98 -12.54 12.68
N LEU A 624 27.97 -13.79 13.16
CA LEU A 624 29.20 -14.55 13.44
C LEU A 624 29.99 -14.85 12.16
N LEU A 625 29.31 -15.00 11.03
CA LEU A 625 29.88 -15.29 9.71
C LEU A 625 30.19 -14.02 8.89
N ALA A 626 29.89 -12.84 9.41
CA ALA A 626 29.97 -11.59 8.66
C ALA A 626 31.40 -11.31 8.13
N PRO A 627 31.55 -10.98 6.84
CA PRO A 627 32.83 -10.50 6.30
C PRO A 627 33.20 -9.13 6.92
N PRO A 628 34.48 -8.74 6.90
CA PRO A 628 34.97 -7.54 7.59
C PRO A 628 34.15 -6.25 7.36
N GLU A 629 33.72 -6.01 6.13
CA GLU A 629 32.92 -4.85 5.73
C GLU A 629 31.48 -4.85 6.26
N GLN A 630 31.00 -5.96 6.81
CA GLN A 630 29.65 -6.15 7.34
C GLN A 630 29.65 -6.33 8.86
N ARG A 631 30.77 -6.10 9.54
CA ARG A 631 30.89 -6.31 10.99
C ARG A 631 30.48 -5.05 11.74
N PRO A 632 29.44 -5.11 12.60
CA PRO A 632 29.03 -3.93 13.37
C PRO A 632 29.98 -3.65 14.53
N SER A 633 29.91 -2.44 15.08
CA SER A 633 30.60 -2.06 16.31
C SER A 633 29.88 -2.61 17.56
N HIS A 634 28.55 -2.70 17.48
CA HIS A 634 27.66 -3.11 18.58
C HIS A 634 26.58 -4.07 18.09
N VAL A 635 26.05 -4.89 18.99
CA VAL A 635 24.86 -5.71 18.74
C VAL A 635 23.91 -5.60 19.93
N ILE A 636 22.63 -5.38 19.64
CA ILE A 636 21.54 -5.21 20.61
C ILE A 636 20.35 -6.08 20.20
N GLU A 637 19.53 -6.53 21.14
CA GLU A 637 18.38 -7.39 20.84
C GLU A 637 17.31 -6.63 20.04
N ASP A 638 16.98 -5.42 20.50
CA ASP A 638 16.09 -4.47 19.86
C ASP A 638 16.50 -3.03 20.24
N LEU A 639 15.69 -2.03 19.89
CA LEU A 639 15.99 -0.63 20.18
C LEU A 639 16.09 -0.30 21.68
N THR A 640 15.56 -1.13 22.59
CA THR A 640 15.77 -0.93 24.04
C THR A 640 17.23 -1.02 24.44
N GLY A 641 18.05 -1.77 23.69
CA GLY A 641 19.48 -1.87 23.93
C GLY A 641 20.27 -0.58 23.67
N LEU A 642 19.65 0.46 23.09
CA LEU A 642 20.24 1.81 23.07
C LEU A 642 20.44 2.39 24.48
N LEU A 643 19.69 1.89 25.47
CA LEU A 643 19.75 2.27 26.87
C LEU A 643 20.67 1.36 27.70
N ASP A 644 21.18 0.27 27.13
CA ASP A 644 22.11 -0.64 27.79
C ASP A 644 23.49 0.00 27.96
N ASP A 645 24.25 -0.46 28.96
CA ASP A 645 25.64 -0.06 29.14
C ASP A 645 26.46 -0.40 27.89
N GLU A 646 27.14 0.59 27.33
CA GLU A 646 27.85 0.48 26.06
C GLU A 646 28.85 -0.68 26.02
N SER A 647 29.52 -0.94 27.16
CA SER A 647 30.55 -1.98 27.24
C SER A 647 29.95 -3.37 27.13
N SER A 648 28.68 -3.55 27.51
CA SER A 648 27.98 -4.83 27.46
C SER A 648 27.51 -5.22 26.05
N VAL A 649 27.30 -4.23 25.17
CA VAL A 649 26.78 -4.41 23.80
C VAL A 649 27.83 -4.19 22.71
N ARG A 650 28.99 -3.64 23.07
CA ARG A 650 30.16 -3.50 22.17
C ARG A 650 30.77 -4.86 21.85
N ILE A 651 31.04 -5.11 20.58
CA ILE A 651 31.73 -6.32 20.14
C ILE A 651 33.19 -6.30 20.60
N GLY A 652 33.56 -7.32 21.37
CA GLY A 652 34.88 -7.39 22.00
C GLY A 652 34.97 -8.47 23.06
N VAL A 653 36.05 -8.43 23.85
CA VAL A 653 36.21 -9.31 25.01
C VAL A 653 35.29 -8.83 26.12
N GLN A 654 34.47 -9.75 26.64
CA GLN A 654 33.46 -9.45 27.67
C GLN A 654 33.88 -10.06 29.01
N PRO A 655 33.86 -9.31 30.13
CA PRO A 655 34.40 -9.77 31.41
C PRO A 655 33.60 -10.93 32.02
N ASP A 656 32.29 -11.00 31.73
CA ASP A 656 31.37 -12.01 32.24
C ASP A 656 31.42 -13.34 31.47
N TRP A 657 32.18 -13.37 30.35
CA TRP A 657 32.22 -14.49 29.43
C TRP A 657 33.66 -14.88 29.10
N SER A 658 34.06 -16.09 29.53
CA SER A 658 35.30 -16.71 29.08
C SER A 658 35.02 -17.52 27.82
N VAL A 659 35.60 -17.13 26.70
CA VAL A 659 35.51 -17.86 25.43
C VAL A 659 36.89 -18.45 25.11
N THR A 660 36.94 -19.75 24.88
CA THR A 660 38.17 -20.49 24.55
C THR A 660 38.00 -21.23 23.23
N VAL A 661 39.09 -21.34 22.46
CA VAL A 661 39.08 -21.99 21.15
C VAL A 661 40.03 -23.18 21.18
N SER A 662 39.57 -24.32 20.65
CA SER A 662 40.38 -25.52 20.46
C SER A 662 40.06 -26.13 19.10
N GLY A 663 40.95 -25.92 18.12
CA GLY A 663 40.69 -26.26 16.73
C GLY A 663 39.54 -25.43 16.18
N SER A 664 38.47 -26.07 15.70
CA SER A 664 37.26 -25.41 15.23
C SER A 664 36.15 -25.30 16.30
N THR A 665 36.41 -25.77 17.52
CA THR A 665 35.42 -25.72 18.60
C THR A 665 35.64 -24.49 19.49
N VAL A 666 34.60 -23.68 19.63
CA VAL A 666 34.52 -22.54 20.55
C VAL A 666 33.76 -22.98 21.79
N THR A 667 34.39 -22.92 22.96
CA THR A 667 33.77 -23.25 24.26
C THR A 667 33.60 -21.99 25.09
N VAL A 668 32.36 -21.72 25.48
CA VAL A 668 31.96 -20.56 26.30
C VAL A 668 31.73 -20.98 27.74
N THR A 669 32.11 -20.13 28.70
CA THR A 669 31.84 -20.33 30.12
C THR A 669 31.53 -18.99 30.78
N ALA A 670 30.47 -18.93 31.59
CA ALA A 670 30.15 -17.76 32.40
C ALA A 670 31.17 -17.63 33.56
N THR A 671 31.69 -16.42 33.78
CA THR A 671 32.72 -16.16 34.82
C THR A 671 32.12 -15.53 36.10
N GLY A 672 30.93 -14.94 36.02
CA GLY A 672 30.21 -14.28 37.13
C GLY A 672 28.98 -15.05 37.65
N GLU A 673 28.42 -14.61 38.79
CA GLU A 673 27.20 -15.20 39.38
C GLU A 673 25.92 -14.87 38.59
N GLN A 674 25.90 -13.73 37.89
CA GLN A 674 24.81 -13.29 37.00
C GLN A 674 25.43 -12.60 35.77
N PRO A 675 25.89 -13.37 34.76
CA PRO A 675 26.49 -12.79 33.56
C PRO A 675 25.45 -11.96 32.78
N ALA A 676 25.84 -10.81 32.25
CA ALA A 676 24.96 -10.04 31.38
C ALA A 676 24.65 -10.83 30.10
N HIS A 677 23.37 -11.17 29.89
CA HIS A 677 22.92 -11.93 28.72
C HIS A 677 23.22 -11.19 27.40
N ALA A 678 23.05 -9.87 27.38
CA ALA A 678 23.36 -9.02 26.22
C ALA A 678 24.84 -9.13 25.78
N ALA A 679 25.75 -9.45 26.71
CA ALA A 679 27.19 -9.54 26.43
C ALA A 679 27.64 -10.87 25.81
N LEU A 680 26.78 -11.90 25.75
CA LEU A 680 27.18 -13.19 25.18
C LEU A 680 27.48 -13.11 23.69
N LEU A 681 26.56 -12.54 22.91
CA LEU A 681 26.69 -12.46 21.46
C LEU A 681 27.87 -11.56 21.00
N PRO A 682 28.12 -10.38 21.63
CA PRO A 682 29.35 -9.61 21.40
C PRO A 682 30.64 -10.42 21.62
N ALA A 683 30.70 -11.25 22.67
CA ALA A 683 31.88 -12.07 22.98
C ALA A 683 32.08 -13.18 21.92
N LEU A 684 30.98 -13.81 21.49
CA LEU A 684 30.99 -14.83 20.45
C LEU A 684 31.42 -14.25 19.10
N ALA A 685 30.87 -13.11 18.69
CA ALA A 685 31.22 -12.45 17.43
C ALA A 685 32.70 -12.10 17.37
N ASN A 686 33.24 -11.48 18.42
CA ASN A 686 34.66 -11.17 18.51
C ASN A 686 35.56 -12.41 18.33
N THR A 687 35.18 -13.53 18.96
CA THR A 687 35.94 -14.78 18.88
C THR A 687 35.81 -15.46 17.51
N ALA A 688 34.59 -15.57 16.98
CA ALA A 688 34.33 -16.16 15.68
C ALA A 688 35.08 -15.42 14.57
N TRP A 689 35.05 -14.09 14.58
CA TRP A 689 35.79 -13.28 13.61
C TRP A 689 37.30 -13.44 13.75
N ALA A 690 37.83 -13.53 14.97
CA ALA A 690 39.26 -13.75 15.18
C ALA A 690 39.70 -15.12 14.63
N LEU A 691 38.86 -16.15 14.79
CA LEU A 691 39.11 -17.51 14.28
C LEU A 691 39.04 -17.56 12.74
N ILE A 692 37.98 -17.00 12.15
CA ILE A 692 37.75 -16.97 10.70
C ILE A 692 38.84 -16.16 10.00
N ASP A 693 39.24 -15.01 10.56
CA ASP A 693 40.29 -14.17 9.98
C ASP A 693 41.71 -14.75 10.17
N GLY A 694 41.88 -15.82 10.95
CA GLY A 694 43.18 -16.36 11.33
C GLY A 694 44.02 -15.38 12.17
N ARG A 695 43.37 -14.55 12.99
CA ARG A 695 44.03 -13.60 13.90
C ARG A 695 44.49 -14.23 15.21
N ASP A 696 44.07 -15.46 15.49
CA ASP A 696 44.51 -16.22 16.65
C ASP A 696 45.82 -16.98 16.36
N VAL A 697 46.83 -16.81 17.20
CA VAL A 697 48.24 -17.15 16.91
C VAL A 697 48.50 -18.66 16.91
N ASP A 698 47.55 -19.43 17.45
CA ASP A 698 47.63 -20.88 17.65
C ASP A 698 46.64 -21.69 16.78
N ALA A 699 45.88 -21.04 15.89
CA ALA A 699 44.92 -21.69 14.99
C ALA A 699 45.16 -21.32 13.52
N GLU A 700 45.23 -22.31 12.62
CA GLU A 700 45.11 -22.05 11.17
C GLU A 700 43.70 -21.52 10.89
N ALA A 701 43.55 -20.63 9.89
CA ALA A 701 42.24 -20.12 9.49
C ALA A 701 41.28 -21.30 9.23
N VAL A 702 40.17 -21.31 9.97
CA VAL A 702 39.19 -22.41 9.94
C VAL A 702 38.10 -22.06 8.93
N ASP A 703 37.63 -23.06 8.18
CA ASP A 703 36.43 -22.90 7.35
C ASP A 703 35.26 -22.53 8.29
N PRO A 704 34.52 -21.43 8.02
CA PRO A 704 33.42 -21.02 8.89
C PRO A 704 32.37 -22.12 9.13
N SER A 705 32.20 -23.04 8.17
CA SER A 705 31.29 -24.19 8.27
C SER A 705 31.79 -25.33 9.18
N ASP A 706 33.03 -25.26 9.66
CA ASP A 706 33.57 -26.23 10.62
C ASP A 706 33.52 -25.72 12.06
N VAL A 707 33.10 -24.46 12.27
CA VAL A 707 33.04 -23.84 13.59
C VAL A 707 31.83 -24.34 14.37
N THR A 708 32.09 -24.91 15.55
CA THR A 708 31.05 -25.38 16.49
C THR A 708 31.15 -24.59 17.78
N ILE A 709 30.02 -24.07 18.27
CA ILE A 709 29.95 -23.30 19.52
C ILE A 709 29.25 -24.13 20.59
N THR A 710 29.88 -24.26 21.75
CA THR A 710 29.35 -25.08 22.84
C THR A 710 29.70 -24.50 24.22
N SER A 711 29.13 -25.09 25.26
CA SER A 711 29.41 -24.78 26.66
C SER A 711 29.24 -26.04 27.50
N ASP A 712 30.06 -26.19 28.55
CA ASP A 712 29.89 -27.24 29.56
C ASP A 712 28.77 -26.91 30.57
N ASP A 713 28.40 -25.63 30.71
CA ASP A 713 27.26 -25.17 31.50
C ASP A 713 25.95 -25.36 30.70
N PRO A 714 24.99 -26.17 31.19
CA PRO A 714 23.71 -26.39 30.52
C PRO A 714 22.88 -25.13 30.29
N ASN A 715 22.95 -24.14 31.17
CA ASN A 715 22.20 -22.89 31.03
C ASN A 715 22.76 -22.03 29.89
N VAL A 716 24.09 -21.96 29.78
CA VAL A 716 24.77 -21.26 28.68
C VAL A 716 24.55 -22.02 27.37
N ARG A 717 24.57 -23.36 27.40
CA ARG A 717 24.25 -24.17 26.23
C ARG A 717 22.83 -23.89 25.72
N ALA A 718 21.85 -23.83 26.61
CA ALA A 718 20.48 -23.45 26.24
C ALA A 718 20.38 -22.04 25.62
N GLN A 719 21.22 -21.09 26.06
CA GLN A 719 21.30 -19.76 25.43
C GLN A 719 21.92 -19.82 24.02
N ILE A 720 22.99 -20.60 23.84
CA ILE A 720 23.59 -20.83 22.51
C ILE A 720 22.58 -21.47 21.56
N ASP A 721 21.83 -22.46 22.04
CA ASP A 721 20.79 -23.15 21.27
C ASP A 721 19.66 -22.17 20.91
N LYS A 722 19.22 -21.30 21.83
CA LYS A 722 18.22 -20.26 21.57
C LYS A 722 18.68 -19.27 20.49
N LEU A 723 19.98 -18.95 20.45
CA LEU A 723 20.57 -18.07 19.42
C LEU A 723 20.73 -18.78 18.07
N GLY A 724 20.62 -20.11 18.02
CA GLY A 724 20.80 -20.88 16.78
C GLY A 724 22.24 -20.93 16.27
N VAL A 725 23.23 -20.70 17.15
CA VAL A 725 24.64 -20.56 16.78
C VAL A 725 25.52 -21.75 17.18
N GLY A 726 24.93 -22.84 17.65
CA GLY A 726 25.67 -24.04 18.06
C GLY A 726 26.46 -24.69 16.92
N ASP A 727 25.90 -24.67 15.70
CA ASP A 727 26.55 -25.12 14.47
C ASP A 727 26.45 -24.02 13.39
N LEU A 728 27.60 -23.55 12.90
CA LEU A 728 27.66 -22.49 11.89
C LEU A 728 27.52 -23.00 10.45
N ARG A 729 27.27 -24.31 10.23
CA ARG A 729 27.04 -24.92 8.90
C ARG A 729 25.86 -24.41 8.09
#